data_AF-A0AAF0Q2D6-F1
#
_entry.id   AF-A0AAF0Q2D6-F1
#
_cell.length_a   1.000
_cell.length_b   1.000
_cell.length_c   1.000
_cell.angle_alpha   90.00
_cell.angle_beta   90.00
_cell.angle_gamma   90.00
#
_symmetry.space_group_name_H-M   'P 1'
#
loop_
_entity.id
_entity.type
_entity.pdbx_description
1 polymer ?
#
loop_
_entity_poly.entity_id
_entity_poly.type
_entity_poly.pdbx_seq_one_letter_code
_entity_poly.pdbx_strand_id
1 'polypeptide(L)'
;MDRGSVRESRLNQFSELAGEGLQWRTTDHQHGPWSDLRKLHPHYRIAEKSKKLAFPAGVFPTVGVGGHFSGGGYGMLAQKFGTATDNIIDAKLIDANGQIKDRESMGEDHFWAIRGGGGTSFGLIISWKVKLHDIRKKVTVFNVTRTLEQNATQLIYKWQHIADKVDDNLLLRLFLKSNVQSPFKPGQRSIQAIFSTMFVGGVDELLHEMQKSFPELGLMKEDCIEMSWIESIILFYGGFPNGTSPDALLNWNTRSNLHIYFKGKSDYVQHPISIKGLEGIWKLYNQLGENTGVELQVSPYGGKLSDISESETPFPHRAGNIFMIEYAVYWIKMEDSKRSIDWSQKIYTYLGKYVSKSPRAAYFNYRDLDLGMNNKGNTSYEQAKIWGEKYFKNNFDRLVKVKTKIDPTNFFRNEQRLNKTLRGSSAGKGLGQSPSGRRFEPQQGHWRHYKPAASPGPRGTNRGGPALKQRDPVGTASRVRKATPGNHEEGVDSLFPMAELRFSIPQEDPEEEIVINFVHNQRITSDVKPSIIFTPTKESQIKAAIRCSKIHGLQIRIRSGGHDHEGLSYTSETPFFIIDLRNLRSISIDTQKKTGWVQAGATIGELYYRIAQQSKKLAFPAGVCPNVGVGGHFSGGGYGMLARKFGTVADNIIDAKLIDANGQILDRESMGEDHFWAIRGGGGTSFGIITSWKVKLHDIPEKVTVFNVTRTLEQNATQLVYKWQHITDKVDDNLLLRSNISSPFKRGQRSIHAIFFTMFVGGVDELLHEMKKSFPELGLMKEDCIEMSWIESIIFFYIGFPKGTSPDVLLNWNTTTKKQFYFKGKLDYVQHPISIKGLEGIWKLYNKLGENAGVELQFSP
;
A
#
# COMPACT_ATOMS: atom_id res chain seq x y z
N MET A 1 -5.33 -44.28 -11.97
CA MET A 1 -3.86 -44.26 -11.99
C MET A 1 -3.40 -43.83 -10.62
N ASP A 2 -2.48 -44.58 -10.03
CA ASP A 2 -2.19 -44.51 -8.59
C ASP A 2 -1.39 -43.26 -8.22
N ARG A 3 -1.73 -42.63 -7.09
CA ARG A 3 -1.02 -41.47 -6.54
C ARG A 3 0.13 -41.88 -5.60
N GLY A 4 0.30 -43.18 -5.32
CA GLY A 4 1.38 -43.70 -4.46
C GLY A 4 2.78 -43.54 -5.04
N SER A 5 3.04 -43.98 -6.28
CA SER A 5 4.42 -44.16 -6.78
C SER A 5 5.17 -42.87 -7.14
N VAL A 6 4.48 -41.73 -7.31
CA VAL A 6 5.12 -40.42 -7.51
C VAL A 6 5.57 -39.79 -6.18
N ARG A 7 5.12 -40.34 -5.06
CA ARG A 7 5.37 -39.82 -3.70
C ARG A 7 6.79 -40.14 -3.20
N GLU A 8 7.36 -41.29 -3.58
CA GLU A 8 8.68 -41.74 -3.08
C GLU A 8 9.86 -41.14 -3.85
N SER A 9 9.83 -41.08 -5.18
CA SER A 9 11.00 -40.63 -5.97
C SER A 9 11.39 -39.16 -5.80
N ARG A 10 10.49 -38.31 -5.26
CA ARG A 10 10.75 -36.87 -5.06
C ARG A 10 11.13 -36.49 -3.63
N LEU A 11 10.93 -37.37 -2.66
CA LEU A 11 11.39 -37.14 -1.27
C LEU A 11 12.90 -37.35 -1.15
N ASN A 12 13.48 -38.30 -1.90
CA ASN A 12 14.91 -38.61 -1.81
C ASN A 12 15.83 -37.60 -2.52
N GLN A 13 15.31 -36.71 -3.39
CA GLN A 13 16.12 -35.73 -4.13
C GLN A 13 16.31 -34.37 -3.43
N PHE A 14 15.71 -34.15 -2.25
CA PHE A 14 15.76 -32.85 -1.55
C PHE A 14 16.52 -32.85 -0.23
N SER A 15 16.93 -34.00 0.32
CA SER A 15 17.81 -34.07 1.50
C SER A 15 19.28 -33.81 1.17
N GLU A 16 19.70 -33.93 -0.09
CA GLU A 16 21.10 -33.73 -0.52
C GLU A 16 21.47 -32.24 -0.70
N LEU A 17 20.50 -31.35 -0.93
CA LEU A 17 20.75 -29.93 -1.28
C LEU A 17 20.76 -28.97 -0.08
N ALA A 18 20.54 -29.47 1.14
CA ALA A 18 20.59 -28.67 2.37
C ALA A 18 21.95 -28.74 3.09
N GLY A 19 23.01 -29.10 2.36
CA GLY A 19 24.38 -29.16 2.87
C GLY A 19 24.99 -27.78 3.11
N GLU A 20 25.44 -27.60 4.35
CA GLU A 20 26.52 -26.69 4.80
C GLU A 20 26.37 -25.16 4.64
N GLY A 21 26.28 -24.51 5.80
CA GLY A 21 27.25 -23.46 6.17
C GLY A 21 27.08 -22.05 5.58
N LEU A 22 26.35 -21.19 6.29
CA LEU A 22 26.51 -19.73 6.18
C LEU A 22 26.35 -19.05 7.55
N GLN A 23 27.49 -18.85 8.23
CA GLN A 23 27.58 -17.91 9.35
C GLN A 23 27.61 -16.48 8.80
N TRP A 24 26.67 -15.63 9.23
CA TRP A 24 26.70 -14.21 8.92
C TRP A 24 27.59 -13.47 9.93
N ARG A 25 28.81 -13.08 9.51
CA ARG A 25 29.59 -12.08 10.25
C ARG A 25 28.99 -10.71 10.05
N THR A 26 28.56 -10.08 11.14
CA THR A 26 28.22 -8.66 11.18
C THR A 26 29.50 -7.82 11.20
N THR A 27 29.69 -6.94 10.22
CA THR A 27 30.68 -5.85 10.31
C THR A 27 30.00 -4.60 10.84
N ASP A 28 30.51 -4.06 11.94
CA ASP A 28 30.01 -2.83 12.57
C ASP A 28 30.02 -1.63 11.63
N HIS A 29 28.88 -0.94 11.53
CA HIS A 29 28.87 0.49 11.26
C HIS A 29 27.84 1.20 12.15
N GLN A 30 28.34 2.19 12.89
CA GLN A 30 27.66 2.86 13.99
C GLN A 30 26.53 3.79 13.53
N HIS A 31 25.62 4.07 14.47
CA HIS A 31 24.38 4.83 14.27
C HIS A 31 24.57 6.25 13.72
N GLY A 32 23.60 6.68 12.89
CA GLY A 32 23.26 8.09 12.65
C GLY A 32 21.77 8.31 12.89
N PRO A 33 21.33 9.49 13.39
CA PRO A 33 19.93 9.75 13.69
C PRO A 33 19.08 9.92 12.40
N TRP A 34 17.83 9.45 12.45
CA TRP A 34 16.85 9.54 11.35
C TRP A 34 16.53 10.96 10.85
N SER A 35 17.00 11.99 11.57
CA SER A 35 16.96 13.40 11.14
C SER A 35 17.73 13.67 9.84
N ASP A 36 18.64 12.78 9.44
CA ASP A 36 19.50 12.89 8.24
C ASP A 36 18.91 12.33 6.94
N LEU A 37 17.75 11.63 6.95
CA LEU A 37 17.12 11.23 5.68
C LEU A 37 16.67 12.43 4.82
N ARG A 38 16.44 13.59 5.45
CA ARG A 38 16.16 14.87 4.78
C ARG A 38 17.31 15.35 3.90
N LYS A 39 18.51 14.76 4.02
CA LYS A 39 19.71 15.13 3.25
C LYS A 39 19.91 14.31 1.96
N LEU A 40 19.00 13.41 1.57
CA LEU A 40 19.27 12.38 0.55
C LEU A 40 18.72 12.64 -0.87
N HIS A 41 18.41 13.88 -1.26
CA HIS A 41 17.97 14.16 -2.64
C HIS A 41 19.11 13.89 -3.66
N PRO A 42 18.92 13.01 -4.68
CA PRO A 42 20.03 12.56 -5.52
C PRO A 42 20.66 13.68 -6.35
N HIS A 43 19.84 14.51 -7.03
CA HIS A 43 20.35 15.62 -7.84
C HIS A 43 21.17 16.63 -7.01
N TYR A 44 20.70 16.96 -5.79
CA TYR A 44 21.42 17.82 -4.85
C TYR A 44 22.80 17.24 -4.51
N ARG A 45 22.85 15.95 -4.13
CA ARG A 45 24.11 15.28 -3.74
C ARG A 45 25.10 15.17 -4.90
N ILE A 46 24.62 14.99 -6.13
CA ILE A 46 25.47 15.02 -7.32
C ILE A 46 26.06 16.42 -7.51
N ALA A 47 25.22 17.46 -7.45
CA ALA A 47 25.63 18.85 -7.67
C ALA A 47 26.55 19.40 -6.56
N GLU A 48 26.34 18.98 -5.31
CA GLU A 48 27.21 19.26 -4.15
C GLU A 48 28.62 18.69 -4.36
N LYS A 49 28.73 17.49 -4.95
CA LYS A 49 30.03 16.87 -5.27
C LYS A 49 30.66 17.43 -6.54
N SER A 50 29.87 17.78 -7.56
CA SER A 50 30.38 18.37 -8.79
C SER A 50 29.30 19.09 -9.60
N LYS A 51 29.53 20.38 -9.88
CA LYS A 51 28.75 21.15 -10.88
C LYS A 51 28.97 20.71 -12.34
N LYS A 52 29.78 19.68 -12.58
CA LYS A 52 30.01 19.04 -13.88
C LYS A 52 29.41 17.63 -13.98
N LEU A 53 28.70 17.13 -12.97
CA LEU A 53 28.04 15.83 -13.04
C LEU A 53 26.52 16.00 -13.02
N ALA A 54 25.83 15.11 -13.72
CA ALA A 54 24.37 15.04 -13.75
C ALA A 54 23.89 13.58 -13.80
N PHE A 55 22.59 13.38 -13.52
CA PHE A 55 21.91 12.10 -13.70
C PHE A 55 20.55 12.30 -14.40
N PRO A 56 20.22 11.56 -15.47
CA PRO A 56 18.99 11.75 -16.23
C PRO A 56 17.78 11.14 -15.50
N ALA A 57 17.12 11.91 -14.65
CA ALA A 57 15.85 11.54 -14.03
C ALA A 57 14.87 12.72 -13.98
N GLY A 58 13.67 12.49 -13.46
CA GLY A 58 12.61 13.48 -13.34
C GLY A 58 12.97 14.72 -12.51
N VAL A 59 12.19 15.78 -12.68
CA VAL A 59 12.39 17.09 -12.05
C VAL A 59 11.60 17.30 -10.75
N PHE A 60 10.59 16.46 -10.47
CA PHE A 60 9.78 16.56 -9.25
C PHE A 60 10.57 16.06 -8.03
N PRO A 61 10.89 16.92 -7.04
CA PRO A 61 11.88 16.59 -6.00
C PRO A 61 11.39 15.58 -4.95
N THR A 62 10.07 15.40 -4.82
CA THR A 62 9.45 14.47 -3.87
C THR A 62 9.15 13.08 -4.47
N VAL A 63 9.55 12.82 -5.72
CA VAL A 63 9.36 11.53 -6.38
C VAL A 63 10.45 10.54 -5.97
N GLY A 64 10.05 9.47 -5.27
CA GLY A 64 10.98 8.45 -4.77
C GLY A 64 11.63 7.60 -5.87
N VAL A 65 12.95 7.46 -5.81
CA VAL A 65 13.77 6.76 -6.81
C VAL A 65 13.40 5.29 -7.02
N GLY A 66 12.94 4.58 -5.98
CA GLY A 66 12.56 3.17 -6.09
C GLY A 66 11.43 2.92 -7.10
N GLY A 67 10.38 3.75 -7.06
CA GLY A 67 9.30 3.72 -8.05
C GLY A 67 9.77 4.26 -9.40
N HIS A 68 10.31 5.48 -9.41
CA HIS A 68 10.61 6.21 -10.64
C HIS A 68 11.60 5.47 -11.55
N PHE A 69 12.71 4.99 -11.00
CA PHE A 69 13.76 4.31 -11.77
C PHE A 69 13.30 2.94 -12.26
N SER A 70 12.52 2.22 -11.43
CA SER A 70 12.06 0.87 -11.82
C SER A 70 10.93 0.86 -12.83
N GLY A 71 10.32 2.01 -13.13
CA GLY A 71 9.37 2.20 -14.23
C GLY A 71 9.93 2.95 -15.45
N GLY A 72 11.24 3.21 -15.51
CA GLY A 72 11.92 3.93 -16.60
C GLY A 72 12.58 5.22 -16.13
N GLY A 73 11.77 6.25 -15.85
CA GLY A 73 12.26 7.50 -15.26
C GLY A 73 12.77 8.52 -16.28
N TYR A 74 11.87 8.99 -17.15
CA TYR A 74 12.12 10.11 -18.07
C TYR A 74 12.46 11.42 -17.33
N GLY A 75 13.29 12.28 -17.93
CA GLY A 75 13.73 13.56 -17.38
C GLY A 75 14.24 14.55 -18.44
N MET A 76 14.72 15.73 -18.02
CA MET A 76 15.18 16.79 -18.93
C MET A 76 16.47 16.46 -19.70
N LEU A 77 17.16 15.37 -19.36
CA LEU A 77 18.35 14.87 -20.07
C LEU A 77 18.05 13.65 -20.96
N ALA A 78 16.78 13.28 -21.16
CA ALA A 78 16.42 11.99 -21.73
C ALA A 78 16.87 11.81 -23.20
N GLN A 79 16.77 12.86 -24.03
CA GLN A 79 17.29 12.82 -25.41
C GLN A 79 18.82 12.69 -25.49
N LYS A 80 19.57 13.13 -24.47
CA LYS A 80 21.04 13.03 -24.47
C LYS A 80 21.58 11.73 -23.88
N PHE A 81 20.98 11.26 -22.79
CA PHE A 81 21.52 10.17 -21.98
C PHE A 81 20.55 8.98 -21.78
N GLY A 82 19.35 9.03 -22.36
CA GLY A 82 18.29 8.05 -22.10
C GLY A 82 17.57 8.28 -20.76
N THR A 83 16.75 7.33 -20.35
CA THR A 83 16.01 7.38 -19.08
C THR A 83 16.90 7.06 -17.88
N ALA A 84 16.41 7.30 -16.65
CA ALA A 84 17.12 6.91 -15.43
C ALA A 84 17.52 5.42 -15.43
N THR A 85 16.62 4.55 -15.91
CA THR A 85 16.81 3.09 -15.95
C THR A 85 17.89 2.64 -16.93
N ASP A 86 18.11 3.40 -18.00
CA ASP A 86 19.19 3.14 -18.97
C ASP A 86 20.58 3.43 -18.37
N ASN A 87 20.61 4.10 -17.20
CA ASN A 87 21.81 4.57 -16.51
C ASN A 87 22.00 3.92 -15.13
N ILE A 88 21.33 2.81 -14.87
CA ILE A 88 21.54 1.95 -13.70
C ILE A 88 22.52 0.84 -14.08
N ILE A 89 23.59 0.70 -13.31
CA ILE A 89 24.67 -0.27 -13.57
C ILE A 89 24.64 -1.47 -12.60
N ASP A 90 23.98 -1.32 -11.45
CA ASP A 90 23.81 -2.35 -10.42
C ASP A 90 22.64 -1.94 -9.49
N ALA A 91 22.12 -2.87 -8.70
CA ALA A 91 21.01 -2.65 -7.77
C ALA A 91 21.06 -3.67 -6.64
N LYS A 92 20.64 -3.31 -5.42
CA LYS A 92 20.34 -4.29 -4.37
C LYS A 92 18.83 -4.46 -4.22
N LEU A 93 18.34 -5.69 -4.22
CA LEU A 93 16.94 -6.04 -3.99
C LEU A 93 16.78 -7.20 -3.01
N ILE A 94 15.63 -7.29 -2.36
CA ILE A 94 15.18 -8.44 -1.58
C ILE A 94 14.18 -9.24 -2.42
N ASP A 95 14.47 -10.53 -2.64
CA ASP A 95 13.63 -11.42 -3.46
C ASP A 95 12.47 -12.06 -2.67
N ALA A 96 11.71 -12.96 -3.32
CA ALA A 96 10.52 -13.58 -2.72
C ALA A 96 10.86 -14.57 -1.58
N ASN A 97 12.13 -14.94 -1.43
CA ASN A 97 12.65 -15.80 -0.36
C ASN A 97 13.35 -14.98 0.75
N GLY A 98 13.32 -13.64 0.66
CA GLY A 98 14.03 -12.76 1.60
C GLY A 98 15.52 -12.60 1.32
N GLN A 99 16.05 -13.12 0.21
CA GLN A 99 17.47 -13.01 -0.10
C GLN A 99 17.82 -11.62 -0.64
N ILE A 100 18.81 -10.96 -0.05
CA ILE A 100 19.42 -9.75 -0.63
C ILE A 100 20.26 -10.18 -1.83
N LYS A 101 20.00 -9.58 -3.00
CA LYS A 101 20.72 -9.83 -4.25
C LYS A 101 21.19 -8.53 -4.87
N ASP A 102 22.45 -8.52 -5.29
CA ASP A 102 23.05 -7.55 -6.21
C ASP A 102 22.90 -8.01 -7.67
N ARG A 103 23.40 -7.24 -8.65
CA ARG A 103 23.27 -7.59 -10.08
C ARG A 103 23.82 -8.98 -10.42
N GLU A 104 24.96 -9.34 -9.84
CA GLU A 104 25.62 -10.63 -10.08
C GLU A 104 24.76 -11.79 -9.55
N SER A 105 24.31 -11.69 -8.30
CA SER A 105 23.51 -12.74 -7.63
C SER A 105 22.03 -12.78 -8.06
N MET A 106 21.45 -11.70 -8.62
CA MET A 106 20.12 -11.74 -9.25
C MET A 106 20.16 -12.21 -10.72
N GLY A 107 21.28 -11.99 -11.39
CA GLY A 107 21.49 -12.29 -12.81
C GLY A 107 20.78 -11.32 -13.76
N GLU A 108 21.27 -11.27 -15.00
CA GLU A 108 20.90 -10.24 -15.99
C GLU A 108 19.41 -10.18 -16.34
N ASP A 109 18.68 -11.31 -16.30
CA ASP A 109 17.22 -11.31 -16.54
C ASP A 109 16.43 -10.56 -15.45
N HIS A 110 16.81 -10.76 -14.18
CA HIS A 110 16.17 -10.08 -13.04
C HIS A 110 16.59 -8.61 -13.01
N PHE A 111 17.88 -8.34 -13.24
CA PHE A 111 18.42 -6.99 -13.37
C PHE A 111 17.81 -6.20 -14.54
N TRP A 112 17.57 -6.85 -15.68
CA TRP A 112 16.81 -6.28 -16.79
C TRP A 112 15.37 -5.96 -16.36
N ALA A 113 14.66 -6.91 -15.75
CA ALA A 113 13.25 -6.74 -15.40
C ALA A 113 12.98 -5.62 -14.39
N ILE A 114 13.86 -5.38 -13.41
CA ILE A 114 13.72 -4.25 -12.48
C ILE A 114 14.00 -2.89 -13.12
N ARG A 115 14.74 -2.84 -14.24
CA ARG A 115 15.07 -1.59 -14.96
C ARG A 115 13.97 -1.17 -15.94
N GLY A 116 12.73 -1.04 -15.44
CA GLY A 116 11.60 -0.50 -16.23
C GLY A 116 10.30 -1.30 -16.10
N GLY A 117 10.36 -2.57 -15.68
CA GLY A 117 9.19 -3.45 -15.55
C GLY A 117 8.33 -3.22 -14.30
N GLY A 118 8.65 -2.19 -13.51
CA GLY A 118 8.10 -1.94 -12.19
C GLY A 118 8.69 -2.87 -11.14
N GLY A 119 9.61 -2.34 -10.33
CA GLY A 119 10.44 -3.13 -9.42
C GLY A 119 9.64 -3.92 -8.39
N THR A 120 8.51 -3.37 -7.95
CA THR A 120 7.56 -4.04 -7.05
C THR A 120 6.90 -5.29 -7.66
N SER A 121 7.10 -5.61 -8.94
CA SER A 121 6.73 -6.90 -9.55
C SER A 121 7.76 -8.01 -9.28
N PHE A 122 8.98 -7.65 -8.89
CA PHE A 122 10.16 -8.51 -8.96
C PHE A 122 10.99 -8.53 -7.65
N GLY A 123 10.64 -7.73 -6.65
CA GLY A 123 11.34 -7.66 -5.37
C GLY A 123 11.07 -6.35 -4.63
N LEU A 124 11.71 -6.20 -3.47
CA LEU A 124 11.87 -4.92 -2.79
C LEU A 124 13.26 -4.36 -3.11
N ILE A 125 13.36 -3.37 -3.98
CA ILE A 125 14.63 -2.70 -4.29
C ILE A 125 15.01 -1.80 -3.12
N ILE A 126 16.20 -2.03 -2.55
CA ILE A 126 16.73 -1.30 -1.39
C ILE A 126 17.83 -0.30 -1.79
N SER A 127 18.51 -0.49 -2.92
CA SER A 127 19.43 0.52 -3.47
C SER A 127 19.64 0.41 -4.97
N TRP A 128 20.10 1.52 -5.58
CA TRP A 128 20.50 1.63 -6.98
C TRP A 128 21.94 2.13 -7.07
N LYS A 129 22.73 1.55 -7.97
CA LYS A 129 24.04 2.08 -8.38
C LYS A 129 23.87 2.75 -9.74
N VAL A 130 24.08 4.06 -9.78
CA VAL A 130 23.84 4.89 -10.97
C VAL A 130 25.14 5.24 -11.68
N LYS A 131 25.08 5.36 -13.01
CA LYS A 131 26.11 5.98 -13.83
C LYS A 131 25.82 7.48 -13.93
N LEU A 132 26.73 8.30 -13.40
CA LEU A 132 26.71 9.75 -13.58
C LEU A 132 27.32 10.11 -14.94
N HIS A 133 26.93 11.25 -15.49
CA HIS A 133 27.44 11.77 -16.76
C HIS A 133 28.07 13.14 -16.59
N ASP A 134 29.13 13.39 -17.36
CA ASP A 134 29.72 14.72 -17.48
C ASP A 134 28.77 15.69 -18.20
N ILE A 135 28.64 16.88 -17.63
CA ILE A 135 27.86 17.99 -18.16
C ILE A 135 28.68 19.28 -18.12
N ARG A 136 28.38 20.22 -19.03
CA ARG A 136 28.96 21.56 -19.00
C ARG A 136 28.58 22.25 -17.66
N LYS A 137 29.47 23.10 -17.13
CA LYS A 137 29.23 23.86 -15.87
C LYS A 137 27.95 24.72 -15.92
N LYS A 138 27.53 25.11 -17.12
CA LYS A 138 26.31 25.84 -17.43
C LYS A 138 25.47 25.04 -18.43
N VAL A 139 24.16 25.14 -18.27
CA VAL A 139 23.11 24.81 -19.24
C VAL A 139 22.34 26.09 -19.55
N THR A 140 21.71 26.17 -20.71
CA THR A 140 20.84 27.29 -21.09
C THR A 140 19.38 26.83 -21.03
N VAL A 141 18.50 27.66 -20.47
CA VAL A 141 17.06 27.38 -20.37
C VAL A 141 16.22 28.54 -20.89
N PHE A 142 15.03 28.26 -21.39
CA PHE A 142 14.00 29.27 -21.67
C PHE A 142 12.60 28.73 -21.40
N ASN A 143 11.64 29.64 -21.22
CA ASN A 143 10.20 29.36 -21.14
C ASN A 143 9.43 30.39 -21.99
N VAL A 144 9.14 30.06 -23.25
CA VAL A 144 8.44 30.95 -24.20
C VAL A 144 6.97 30.58 -24.27
N THR A 145 6.09 31.51 -23.88
CA THR A 145 4.63 31.31 -23.91
C THR A 145 4.01 31.92 -25.17
N ARG A 146 3.03 31.22 -25.75
CA ARG A 146 2.20 31.68 -26.88
C ARG A 146 0.74 31.30 -26.63
N THR A 147 -0.20 32.23 -26.83
CA THR A 147 -1.64 31.94 -26.81
C THR A 147 -2.15 31.49 -28.18
N LEU A 148 -3.40 31.00 -28.25
CA LEU A 148 -4.01 30.62 -29.54
C LEU A 148 -4.10 31.81 -30.51
N GLU A 149 -4.36 33.00 -30.00
CA GLU A 149 -4.40 34.26 -30.76
C GLU A 149 -3.00 34.63 -31.29
N GLN A 150 -1.94 34.28 -30.54
CA GLN A 150 -0.53 34.40 -30.93
C GLN A 150 -0.04 33.20 -31.77
N ASN A 151 -0.93 32.62 -32.58
CA ASN A 151 -0.64 31.56 -33.54
C ASN A 151 -0.08 30.25 -32.94
N ALA A 152 -0.32 29.98 -31.65
CA ALA A 152 0.23 28.80 -30.97
C ALA A 152 -0.11 27.47 -31.67
N THR A 153 -1.28 27.32 -32.30
CA THR A 153 -1.65 26.10 -33.04
C THR A 153 -0.66 25.77 -34.17
N GLN A 154 -0.17 26.78 -34.90
CA GLN A 154 0.82 26.58 -35.98
C GLN A 154 2.20 26.27 -35.40
N LEU A 155 2.58 26.91 -34.29
CA LEU A 155 3.85 26.65 -33.62
C LEU A 155 3.90 25.23 -33.02
N ILE A 156 2.80 24.77 -32.39
CA ILE A 156 2.67 23.38 -31.94
C ILE A 156 2.73 22.43 -33.15
N TYR A 157 2.04 22.76 -34.25
CA TYR A 157 2.10 21.94 -35.45
C TYR A 157 3.54 21.79 -35.97
N LYS A 158 4.28 22.88 -36.11
CA LYS A 158 5.70 22.87 -36.52
C LYS A 158 6.60 22.14 -35.52
N TRP A 159 6.43 22.39 -34.22
CA TRP A 159 7.16 21.69 -33.15
C TRP A 159 7.07 20.17 -33.29
N GLN A 160 5.89 19.61 -33.60
CA GLN A 160 5.72 18.17 -33.80
C GLN A 160 6.53 17.58 -34.98
N HIS A 161 6.99 18.39 -35.93
CA HIS A 161 7.82 17.91 -37.05
C HIS A 161 9.32 17.87 -36.74
N ILE A 162 9.75 18.59 -35.69
CA ILE A 162 11.17 18.77 -35.32
C ILE A 162 11.53 18.20 -33.95
N ALA A 163 10.54 17.98 -33.07
CA ALA A 163 10.71 17.63 -31.66
C ALA A 163 11.65 16.43 -31.42
N ASP A 164 11.64 15.46 -32.34
CA ASP A 164 12.42 14.22 -32.31
C ASP A 164 13.74 14.27 -33.12
N LYS A 165 14.08 15.43 -33.71
CA LYS A 165 15.15 15.61 -34.72
C LYS A 165 16.09 16.78 -34.44
N VAL A 166 15.82 17.57 -33.41
CA VAL A 166 16.76 18.57 -32.88
C VAL A 166 18.01 17.90 -32.31
N ASP A 167 19.08 18.68 -32.17
CA ASP A 167 20.33 18.23 -31.53
C ASP A 167 20.11 17.58 -30.15
N ASP A 168 20.82 16.49 -29.84
CA ASP A 168 20.69 15.72 -28.59
C ASP A 168 20.91 16.56 -27.31
N ASN A 169 21.59 17.70 -27.40
CA ASN A 169 21.75 18.63 -26.30
C ASN A 169 20.49 19.45 -26.00
N LEU A 170 19.51 19.51 -26.91
CA LEU A 170 18.30 20.34 -26.86
C LEU A 170 17.04 19.54 -26.55
N LEU A 171 16.61 19.57 -25.29
CA LEU A 171 15.30 19.06 -24.91
C LEU A 171 14.27 20.18 -24.86
N LEU A 172 13.39 20.23 -25.87
CA LEU A 172 12.34 21.23 -26.05
C LEU A 172 10.95 20.63 -25.73
N ARG A 173 10.53 20.76 -24.48
CA ARG A 173 9.21 20.36 -24.00
C ARG A 173 8.13 21.39 -24.36
N LEU A 174 6.89 20.91 -24.45
CA LEU A 174 5.71 21.72 -24.67
C LEU A 174 4.68 21.43 -23.57
N PHE A 175 4.19 22.46 -22.88
CA PHE A 175 3.09 22.36 -21.93
C PHE A 175 1.86 23.09 -22.48
N LEU A 176 0.70 22.42 -22.45
CA LEU A 176 -0.58 23.02 -22.86
C LEU A 176 -1.44 23.22 -21.62
N LYS A 177 -1.68 24.48 -21.23
CA LYS A 177 -2.39 24.85 -20.00
C LYS A 177 -3.56 25.80 -20.29
N SER A 178 -4.62 25.72 -19.50
CA SER A 178 -5.61 26.79 -19.45
C SER A 178 -5.09 27.94 -18.60
N ASN A 179 -5.10 29.16 -19.12
CA ASN A 179 -4.76 30.38 -18.39
C ASN A 179 -5.77 30.63 -17.27
N VAL A 180 -5.45 30.14 -16.09
CA VAL A 180 -5.91 30.71 -14.83
C VAL A 180 -4.63 31.15 -14.12
N GLN A 181 -4.47 32.46 -13.90
CA GLN A 181 -3.37 32.97 -13.08
C GLN A 181 -3.57 32.47 -11.65
N SER A 182 -2.86 31.39 -11.29
CA SER A 182 -3.16 30.55 -10.11
C SER A 182 -4.53 29.83 -10.24
N PRO A 183 -4.89 28.83 -9.41
CA PRO A 183 -6.23 28.22 -9.40
C PRO A 183 -7.39 29.17 -9.02
N PHE A 184 -7.17 30.49 -9.01
CA PHE A 184 -7.95 31.47 -8.27
C PHE A 184 -8.21 32.75 -9.08
N LYS A 185 -9.13 32.66 -10.05
CA LYS A 185 -10.14 33.70 -10.35
C LYS A 185 -11.11 33.24 -11.46
N PRO A 186 -12.41 33.56 -11.37
CA PRO A 186 -13.32 33.46 -12.52
C PRO A 186 -12.90 34.46 -13.60
N GLY A 187 -12.79 34.02 -14.84
CA GLY A 187 -12.36 34.87 -15.96
C GLY A 187 -12.35 34.12 -17.30
N GLN A 188 -12.19 34.86 -18.40
CA GLN A 188 -12.06 34.29 -19.74
C GLN A 188 -10.83 33.37 -19.83
N ARG A 189 -11.07 32.10 -20.15
CA ARG A 189 -10.03 31.09 -20.32
C ARG A 189 -9.39 31.22 -21.69
N SER A 190 -8.14 31.65 -21.76
CA SER A 190 -7.28 31.45 -22.93
C SER A 190 -6.44 30.18 -22.77
N ILE A 191 -6.10 29.52 -23.86
CA ILE A 191 -5.22 28.34 -23.86
C ILE A 191 -3.81 28.80 -24.20
N GLN A 192 -2.83 28.37 -23.41
CA GLN A 192 -1.43 28.72 -23.53
C GLN A 192 -0.58 27.50 -23.88
N ALA A 193 0.30 27.68 -24.86
CA ALA A 193 1.39 26.79 -25.19
C ALA A 193 2.68 27.37 -24.61
N ILE A 194 3.33 26.62 -23.70
CA ILE A 194 4.58 27.00 -23.08
C ILE A 194 5.68 26.08 -23.63
N PHE A 195 6.54 26.65 -24.45
CA PHE A 195 7.73 25.99 -25.00
C PHE A 195 8.86 26.15 -23.98
N SER A 196 9.34 25.04 -23.45
CA SER A 196 10.22 24.98 -22.28
C SER A 196 11.45 24.14 -22.60
N THR A 197 12.63 24.73 -22.52
CA THR A 197 13.88 24.07 -22.94
C THR A 197 14.91 23.95 -21.84
N MET A 198 15.61 22.82 -21.81
CA MET A 198 16.94 22.72 -21.23
C MET A 198 17.94 22.32 -22.31
N PHE A 199 18.97 23.13 -22.50
CA PHE A 199 20.01 22.95 -23.49
C PHE A 199 21.38 22.74 -22.84
N VAL A 200 22.09 21.68 -23.23
CA VAL A 200 23.41 21.31 -22.69
C VAL A 200 24.54 22.05 -23.43
N GLY A 201 24.43 23.38 -23.47
CA GLY A 201 25.32 24.29 -24.16
C GLY A 201 25.11 25.75 -23.74
N GLY A 202 25.88 26.65 -24.33
CA GLY A 202 25.78 28.10 -24.11
C GLY A 202 24.64 28.75 -24.91
N VAL A 203 24.30 29.99 -24.56
CA VAL A 203 23.17 30.70 -25.20
C VAL A 203 23.34 30.90 -26.71
N ASP A 204 24.55 31.19 -27.19
CA ASP A 204 24.78 31.44 -28.62
C ASP A 204 24.72 30.15 -29.46
N GLU A 205 25.12 29.01 -28.88
CA GLU A 205 24.92 27.68 -29.47
C GLU A 205 23.42 27.33 -29.56
N LEU A 206 22.64 27.65 -28.51
CA LEU A 206 21.19 27.43 -28.48
C LEU A 206 20.46 28.27 -29.53
N LEU A 207 20.79 29.56 -29.62
CA LEU A 207 20.17 30.46 -30.60
C LEU A 207 20.48 30.01 -32.04
N HIS A 208 21.69 29.51 -32.30
CA HIS A 208 22.04 28.95 -33.60
C HIS A 208 21.19 27.72 -33.96
N GLU A 209 21.07 26.75 -33.04
CA GLU A 209 20.25 25.55 -33.27
C GLU A 209 18.76 25.89 -33.39
N MET A 210 18.25 26.83 -32.59
CA MET A 210 16.85 27.28 -32.67
C MET A 210 16.56 28.07 -33.95
N GLN A 211 17.49 28.89 -34.44
CA GLN A 211 17.34 29.59 -35.72
C GLN A 211 17.36 28.62 -36.92
N LYS A 212 18.11 27.52 -36.81
CA LYS A 212 18.18 26.46 -37.82
C LYS A 212 16.95 25.55 -37.81
N SER A 213 16.50 25.14 -36.62
CA SER A 213 15.53 24.06 -36.45
C SER A 213 14.12 24.55 -36.08
N PHE A 214 13.95 25.74 -35.49
CA PHE A 214 12.62 26.30 -35.14
C PHE A 214 12.58 27.85 -35.14
N PRO A 215 12.97 28.53 -36.22
CA PRO A 215 13.04 29.99 -36.25
C PRO A 215 11.69 30.68 -35.98
N GLU A 216 10.57 30.02 -36.25
CA GLU A 216 9.23 30.59 -36.07
C GLU A 216 8.81 30.73 -34.61
N LEU A 217 9.50 30.09 -33.66
CA LEU A 217 9.28 30.38 -32.24
C LEU A 217 9.67 31.84 -31.90
N GLY A 218 10.63 32.41 -32.64
CA GLY A 218 11.14 33.77 -32.45
C GLY A 218 11.88 33.92 -31.12
N LEU A 219 12.71 32.94 -30.76
CA LEU A 219 13.51 32.94 -29.54
C LEU A 219 14.62 33.99 -29.63
N MET A 220 14.70 34.88 -28.64
CA MET A 220 15.73 35.90 -28.53
C MET A 220 16.72 35.59 -27.40
N LYS A 221 17.84 36.32 -27.35
CA LYS A 221 18.88 36.11 -26.32
C LYS A 221 18.37 36.44 -24.91
N GLU A 222 17.43 37.37 -24.83
CA GLU A 222 16.79 37.88 -23.63
C GLU A 222 15.78 36.88 -23.03
N ASP A 223 15.25 35.94 -23.83
CA ASP A 223 14.40 34.84 -23.36
C ASP A 223 15.20 33.72 -22.65
N CYS A 224 16.53 33.72 -22.82
CA CYS A 224 17.43 32.65 -22.42
C CYS A 224 18.18 32.96 -21.12
N ILE A 225 18.27 31.96 -20.22
CA ILE A 225 18.98 32.07 -18.95
C ILE A 225 20.06 30.98 -18.89
N GLU A 226 21.32 31.37 -18.73
CA GLU A 226 22.40 30.43 -18.41
C GLU A 226 22.50 30.18 -16.90
N MET A 227 22.44 28.92 -16.48
CA MET A 227 22.53 28.50 -15.07
C MET A 227 23.21 27.15 -14.94
N SER A 228 23.53 26.70 -13.72
CA SER A 228 23.99 25.33 -13.51
C SER A 228 22.84 24.32 -13.69
N TRP A 229 23.18 23.06 -13.96
CA TRP A 229 22.19 21.99 -14.12
C TRP A 229 21.24 21.88 -12.91
N ILE A 230 21.73 22.00 -11.68
CA ILE A 230 20.89 21.86 -10.49
C ILE A 230 19.90 23.02 -10.33
N GLU A 231 20.29 24.24 -10.70
CA GLU A 231 19.39 25.42 -10.71
C GLU A 231 18.26 25.23 -11.74
N SER A 232 18.57 24.59 -12.88
CA SER A 232 17.53 24.27 -13.88
C SER A 232 16.48 23.28 -13.34
N ILE A 233 16.87 22.30 -12.52
CA ILE A 233 15.93 21.36 -11.89
C ILE A 233 14.95 22.10 -10.96
N ILE A 234 15.44 23.09 -10.20
CA ILE A 234 14.62 23.93 -9.33
C ILE A 234 13.62 24.74 -10.16
N LEU A 235 14.07 25.32 -11.27
CA LEU A 235 13.23 26.09 -12.20
C LEU A 235 12.12 25.24 -12.82
N PHE A 236 12.44 24.04 -13.33
CA PHE A 236 11.47 23.17 -14.00
C PHE A 236 10.45 22.51 -13.05
N TYR A 237 10.69 22.49 -11.74
CA TYR A 237 9.65 22.12 -10.78
C TYR A 237 8.48 23.12 -10.77
N GLY A 238 8.71 24.40 -11.09
CA GLY A 238 7.68 25.43 -11.18
C GLY A 238 7.05 25.86 -9.85
N GLY A 239 7.36 25.18 -8.74
CA GLY A 239 6.91 25.52 -7.39
C GLY A 239 7.89 26.38 -6.58
N PHE A 240 9.01 26.79 -7.15
CA PHE A 240 10.02 27.65 -6.51
C PHE A 240 10.21 28.97 -7.27
N PRO A 241 10.37 30.11 -6.59
CA PRO A 241 10.82 31.36 -7.22
C PRO A 241 12.16 31.20 -7.94
N ASN A 242 12.38 31.98 -9.01
CA ASN A 242 13.68 32.04 -9.66
C ASN A 242 14.76 32.53 -8.66
N GLY A 243 15.95 31.93 -8.69
CA GLY A 243 17.01 32.20 -7.70
C GLY A 243 16.88 31.47 -6.35
N THR A 244 15.92 30.56 -6.19
CA THR A 244 15.82 29.72 -4.98
C THR A 244 17.05 28.82 -4.81
N SER A 245 17.58 28.69 -3.58
CA SER A 245 18.74 27.80 -3.30
C SER A 245 18.44 26.33 -3.62
N PRO A 246 19.41 25.56 -4.16
CA PRO A 246 19.34 24.10 -4.26
C PRO A 246 18.95 23.38 -2.96
N ASP A 247 19.20 23.96 -1.79
CA ASP A 247 18.79 23.39 -0.50
C ASP A 247 17.28 23.15 -0.39
N ALA A 248 16.47 23.88 -1.18
CA ALA A 248 15.03 23.68 -1.24
C ALA A 248 14.64 22.26 -1.73
N LEU A 249 15.51 21.58 -2.48
CA LEU A 249 15.33 20.18 -2.90
C LEU A 249 15.43 19.19 -1.72
N LEU A 250 16.00 19.60 -0.58
CA LEU A 250 16.05 18.80 0.64
C LEU A 250 14.75 18.87 1.45
N ASN A 251 13.85 19.80 1.13
CA ASN A 251 12.59 19.98 1.85
C ASN A 251 11.48 19.07 1.29
N TRP A 252 11.22 17.96 1.99
CA TRP A 252 10.14 17.03 1.66
C TRP A 252 8.73 17.61 1.89
N ASN A 253 8.61 18.69 2.69
CA ASN A 253 7.33 19.33 3.03
C ASN A 253 6.93 20.44 2.01
N THR A 254 7.39 20.31 0.76
CA THR A 254 7.14 21.25 -0.35
C THR A 254 5.78 21.04 -1.04
N ARG A 255 4.90 20.22 -0.45
CA ARG A 255 3.49 20.12 -0.87
C ARG A 255 2.74 21.34 -0.36
N SER A 256 2.13 22.09 -1.27
CA SER A 256 1.17 23.14 -0.91
C SER A 256 0.05 22.59 -0.02
N ASN A 257 -0.42 23.36 0.96
CA ASN A 257 -1.53 23.02 1.88
C ASN A 257 -2.91 22.84 1.18
N LEU A 258 -2.96 22.75 -0.15
CA LEU A 258 -4.15 22.40 -0.92
C LEU A 258 -4.14 20.91 -1.23
N HIS A 259 -5.19 20.21 -0.79
CA HIS A 259 -5.49 18.85 -1.25
C HIS A 259 -5.94 18.90 -2.72
N ILE A 260 -4.99 18.73 -3.64
CA ILE A 260 -5.27 18.63 -5.08
C ILE A 260 -5.45 17.15 -5.43
N TYR A 261 -6.64 16.81 -5.90
CA TYR A 261 -6.94 15.51 -6.52
C TYR A 261 -6.48 15.54 -7.98
N PHE A 262 -6.05 14.39 -8.51
CA PHE A 262 -5.65 14.30 -9.92
C PHE A 262 -6.02 12.95 -10.57
N LYS A 263 -6.11 12.96 -11.91
CA LYS A 263 -6.17 11.77 -12.77
C LYS A 263 -5.15 11.95 -13.89
N GLY A 264 -4.14 11.07 -13.90
CA GLY A 264 -3.15 10.96 -14.95
C GLY A 264 -3.54 9.92 -16.00
N LYS A 265 -3.18 10.15 -17.26
CA LYS A 265 -3.10 9.15 -18.35
C LYS A 265 -1.88 9.46 -19.22
N SER A 266 -1.53 8.57 -20.15
CA SER A 266 -0.49 8.87 -21.15
C SER A 266 -0.70 8.20 -22.51
N ASP A 267 -0.07 8.79 -23.53
CA ASP A 267 0.00 8.29 -24.90
C ASP A 267 1.37 8.57 -25.53
N TYR A 268 1.67 7.86 -26.62
CA TYR A 268 2.79 8.16 -27.51
C TYR A 268 2.28 8.54 -28.90
N VAL A 269 2.87 9.57 -29.49
CA VAL A 269 2.57 10.05 -30.85
C VAL A 269 3.70 9.67 -31.80
N GLN A 270 3.33 9.06 -32.93
CA GLN A 270 4.25 8.55 -33.95
C GLN A 270 4.16 9.33 -35.27
N HIS A 271 3.09 10.11 -35.46
CA HIS A 271 2.86 10.98 -36.61
C HIS A 271 2.27 12.32 -36.13
N PRO A 272 2.66 13.48 -36.68
CA PRO A 272 2.17 14.77 -36.22
C PRO A 272 0.64 14.89 -36.24
N ILE A 273 0.06 15.34 -35.14
CA ILE A 273 -1.37 15.61 -35.02
C ILE A 273 -1.69 16.80 -35.94
N SER A 274 -2.54 16.56 -36.95
CA SER A 274 -3.02 17.61 -37.87
C SER A 274 -3.61 18.81 -37.15
N ILE A 275 -3.62 19.98 -37.79
CA ILE A 275 -4.17 21.22 -37.21
C ILE A 275 -5.64 21.07 -36.79
N LYS A 276 -6.48 20.45 -37.63
CA LYS A 276 -7.87 20.09 -37.26
C LYS A 276 -7.95 19.16 -36.03
N GLY A 277 -6.90 18.37 -35.82
CA GLY A 277 -6.71 17.56 -34.62
C GLY A 277 -6.45 18.39 -33.38
N LEU A 278 -5.49 19.32 -33.45
CA LEU A 278 -5.14 20.27 -32.38
C LEU A 278 -6.34 21.18 -32.03
N GLU A 279 -7.05 21.70 -33.02
CA GLU A 279 -8.27 22.50 -32.83
C GLU A 279 -9.36 21.77 -32.02
N GLY A 280 -9.46 20.45 -32.15
CA GLY A 280 -10.37 19.65 -31.34
C GLY A 280 -9.93 19.50 -29.87
N ILE A 281 -8.64 19.61 -29.57
CA ILE A 281 -8.14 19.71 -28.19
C ILE A 281 -8.64 21.01 -27.57
N TRP A 282 -8.53 22.14 -28.31
CA TRP A 282 -8.98 23.45 -27.83
C TRP A 282 -10.49 23.47 -27.56
N LYS A 283 -11.29 22.86 -28.43
CA LYS A 283 -12.74 22.68 -28.23
C LYS A 283 -13.08 21.89 -26.96
N LEU A 284 -12.25 20.94 -26.55
CA LEU A 284 -12.44 20.19 -25.30
C LEU A 284 -12.00 20.97 -24.05
N TYR A 285 -10.92 21.75 -24.13
CA TYR A 285 -10.51 22.67 -23.07
C TYR A 285 -11.60 23.69 -22.72
N ASN A 286 -12.33 24.19 -23.73
CA ASN A 286 -13.45 25.10 -23.53
C ASN A 286 -14.65 24.49 -22.77
N GLN A 287 -14.68 23.16 -22.55
CA GLN A 287 -15.75 22.45 -21.82
C GLN A 287 -15.43 22.17 -20.34
N LEU A 288 -14.27 22.63 -19.85
CA LEU A 288 -13.79 22.35 -18.49
C LEU A 288 -14.69 22.92 -17.38
N GLY A 289 -14.70 22.26 -16.22
CA GLY A 289 -15.39 22.77 -15.02
C GLY A 289 -14.63 23.89 -14.35
N GLU A 290 -15.33 24.77 -13.63
CA GLU A 290 -14.74 25.95 -12.97
C GLU A 290 -13.58 25.57 -12.03
N ASN A 291 -13.73 24.44 -11.32
CA ASN A 291 -12.73 23.88 -10.40
C ASN A 291 -11.80 22.81 -11.02
N THR A 292 -11.85 22.60 -12.36
CA THR A 292 -11.04 21.59 -13.06
C THR A 292 -9.92 22.27 -13.85
N GLY A 293 -8.67 22.00 -13.47
CA GLY A 293 -7.48 22.39 -14.24
C GLY A 293 -6.99 21.24 -15.13
N VAL A 294 -6.43 21.56 -16.29
CA VAL A 294 -5.78 20.57 -17.17
C VAL A 294 -4.45 21.08 -17.69
N GLU A 295 -3.49 20.17 -17.65
CA GLU A 295 -2.17 20.32 -18.24
C GLU A 295 -1.87 19.10 -19.12
N LEU A 296 -1.59 19.33 -20.41
CA LEU A 296 -0.92 18.32 -21.23
C LEU A 296 0.58 18.58 -21.20
N GLN A 297 1.35 17.65 -20.64
CA GLN A 297 2.81 17.71 -20.70
C GLN A 297 3.29 16.90 -21.89
N VAL A 298 3.87 17.56 -22.89
CA VAL A 298 4.28 16.96 -24.15
C VAL A 298 5.80 16.90 -24.19
N SER A 299 6.34 15.67 -24.16
CA SER A 299 7.76 15.37 -23.94
C SER A 299 8.39 14.78 -25.19
N PRO A 300 9.38 15.45 -25.83
CA PRO A 300 9.97 15.00 -27.08
C PRO A 300 10.78 13.70 -26.91
N TYR A 301 10.80 12.87 -27.95
CA TYR A 301 11.62 11.65 -28.04
C TYR A 301 12.74 11.90 -29.07
N GLY A 302 13.23 10.91 -29.82
CA GLY A 302 14.43 11.11 -30.63
C GLY A 302 15.74 11.01 -29.83
N GLY A 303 16.85 11.39 -30.46
CA GLY A 303 18.21 11.28 -29.92
C GLY A 303 18.52 9.91 -29.31
N LYS A 304 19.17 9.91 -28.14
CA LYS A 304 19.54 8.71 -27.38
C LYS A 304 18.38 7.75 -27.07
N LEU A 305 17.14 8.25 -26.99
CA LEU A 305 15.97 7.38 -26.80
C LEU A 305 15.65 6.54 -28.05
N SER A 306 16.09 6.96 -29.24
CA SER A 306 15.94 6.21 -30.48
C SER A 306 17.11 5.27 -30.76
N ASP A 307 18.32 5.61 -30.30
CA ASP A 307 19.51 4.72 -30.37
C ASP A 307 19.33 3.42 -29.58
N ILE A 308 18.58 3.48 -28.47
CA ILE A 308 18.42 2.36 -27.55
C ILE A 308 17.36 1.40 -28.12
N SER A 309 17.71 0.12 -28.25
CA SER A 309 16.78 -0.92 -28.70
C SER A 309 15.54 -1.01 -27.81
N GLU A 310 14.36 -1.27 -28.41
CA GLU A 310 13.11 -1.48 -27.66
C GLU A 310 13.22 -2.58 -26.59
N SER A 311 14.11 -3.57 -26.78
CA SER A 311 14.30 -4.69 -25.85
C SER A 311 15.46 -4.51 -24.86
N GLU A 312 16.25 -3.43 -24.95
CA GLU A 312 17.42 -3.20 -24.10
C GLU A 312 17.06 -3.15 -22.62
N THR A 313 15.91 -2.53 -22.32
CA THR A 313 15.27 -2.55 -21.01
C THR A 313 13.78 -2.86 -21.21
N PRO A 314 13.03 -3.25 -20.16
CA PRO A 314 11.58 -3.42 -20.23
C PRO A 314 10.81 -2.26 -20.84
N PHE A 315 11.31 -1.02 -20.71
CA PHE A 315 10.71 0.20 -21.26
C PHE A 315 10.90 0.23 -22.80
N PRO A 316 9.82 0.05 -23.59
CA PRO A 316 9.91 -0.29 -25.02
C PRO A 316 9.73 0.92 -25.95
N HIS A 317 9.51 2.12 -25.41
CA HIS A 317 9.10 3.27 -26.20
C HIS A 317 10.34 4.03 -26.67
N ARG A 318 10.92 3.56 -27.77
CA ARG A 318 12.20 4.03 -28.32
C ARG A 318 11.99 4.73 -29.67
N ALA A 319 12.74 4.34 -30.70
CA ALA A 319 12.61 4.84 -32.07
C ALA A 319 11.16 4.79 -32.60
N GLY A 320 10.82 5.72 -33.49
CA GLY A 320 9.48 5.82 -34.09
C GLY A 320 8.40 6.45 -33.21
N ASN A 321 8.77 7.01 -32.05
CA ASN A 321 7.91 7.90 -31.27
C ASN A 321 8.48 9.33 -31.39
N ILE A 322 7.63 10.28 -31.75
CA ILE A 322 8.00 11.70 -31.84
C ILE A 322 7.99 12.33 -30.44
N PHE A 323 6.94 12.02 -29.66
CA PHE A 323 6.79 12.50 -28.29
C PHE A 323 5.80 11.66 -27.48
N MET A 324 5.89 11.77 -26.15
CA MET A 324 4.91 11.27 -25.19
C MET A 324 4.01 12.43 -24.71
N ILE A 325 2.71 12.18 -24.55
CA ILE A 325 1.76 13.08 -23.90
C ILE A 325 1.42 12.52 -22.52
N GLU A 326 1.52 13.34 -21.47
CA GLU A 326 0.86 13.12 -20.18
C GLU A 326 -0.42 13.95 -20.12
N TYR A 327 -1.54 13.32 -19.76
CA TYR A 327 -2.83 13.97 -19.51
C TYR A 327 -3.00 14.17 -18.01
N ALA A 328 -2.68 15.36 -17.50
CA ALA A 328 -2.82 15.66 -16.09
C ALA A 328 -4.07 16.53 -15.85
N VAL A 329 -5.11 15.91 -15.29
CA VAL A 329 -6.36 16.59 -14.92
C VAL A 329 -6.41 16.72 -13.41
N TYR A 330 -6.58 17.95 -12.90
CA TYR A 330 -6.53 18.29 -11.48
C TYR A 330 -7.83 18.95 -11.01
N TRP A 331 -8.23 18.72 -9.76
CA TRP A 331 -9.38 19.38 -9.15
C TRP A 331 -9.23 19.49 -7.62
N ILE A 332 -9.94 20.45 -7.02
CA ILE A 332 -9.78 20.79 -5.59
C ILE A 332 -10.84 20.13 -4.71
N LYS A 333 -12.08 19.98 -5.21
CA LYS A 333 -13.21 19.47 -4.41
C LYS A 333 -13.61 18.05 -4.82
N MET A 334 -13.87 17.19 -3.85
CA MET A 334 -14.28 15.80 -4.12
C MET A 334 -15.55 15.70 -4.99
N GLU A 335 -16.47 16.67 -4.92
CA GLU A 335 -17.68 16.75 -5.76
C GLU A 335 -17.39 16.83 -7.27
N ASP A 336 -16.28 17.45 -7.67
CA ASP A 336 -15.86 17.61 -9.08
C ASP A 336 -15.18 16.35 -9.66
N SER A 337 -14.97 15.30 -8.86
CA SER A 337 -14.20 14.11 -9.27
C SER A 337 -14.80 13.42 -10.49
N LYS A 338 -16.12 13.18 -10.52
CA LYS A 338 -16.79 12.51 -11.64
C LYS A 338 -16.61 13.31 -12.93
N ARG A 339 -16.90 14.61 -12.91
CA ARG A 339 -16.77 15.51 -14.07
C ARG A 339 -15.33 15.54 -14.59
N SER A 340 -14.35 15.59 -13.69
CA SER A 340 -12.93 15.68 -14.04
C SER A 340 -12.41 14.37 -14.65
N ILE A 341 -12.83 13.22 -14.11
CA ILE A 341 -12.53 11.89 -14.67
C ILE A 341 -13.23 11.71 -16.03
N ASP A 342 -14.51 12.10 -16.16
CA ASP A 342 -15.24 12.05 -17.43
C ASP A 342 -14.56 12.91 -18.51
N TRP A 343 -14.02 14.08 -18.14
CA TRP A 343 -13.24 14.92 -19.05
C TRP A 343 -11.92 14.26 -19.46
N SER A 344 -11.18 13.68 -18.51
CA SER A 344 -9.96 12.89 -18.78
C SER A 344 -10.23 11.77 -19.79
N GLN A 345 -11.35 11.05 -19.63
CA GLN A 345 -11.75 10.00 -20.56
C GLN A 345 -12.16 10.56 -21.94
N LYS A 346 -12.80 11.73 -22.02
CA LYS A 346 -13.15 12.39 -23.28
C LYS A 346 -11.92 12.79 -24.09
N ILE A 347 -10.93 13.47 -23.49
CA ILE A 347 -9.71 13.86 -24.20
C ILE A 347 -8.89 12.64 -24.64
N TYR A 348 -8.80 11.63 -23.78
CA TYR A 348 -8.11 10.37 -24.10
C TYR A 348 -8.82 9.62 -25.24
N THR A 349 -10.15 9.59 -25.25
CA THR A 349 -10.91 9.00 -26.37
C THR A 349 -10.71 9.80 -27.66
N TYR A 350 -10.77 11.13 -27.60
CA TYR A 350 -10.60 12.02 -28.75
C TYR A 350 -9.22 11.88 -29.42
N LEU A 351 -8.14 11.74 -28.64
CA LEU A 351 -6.78 11.62 -29.18
C LEU A 351 -6.41 10.21 -29.64
N GLY A 352 -7.20 9.18 -29.29
CA GLY A 352 -7.00 7.78 -29.69
C GLY A 352 -6.89 7.54 -31.20
N LYS A 353 -7.37 8.47 -32.03
CA LYS A 353 -7.23 8.44 -33.49
C LYS A 353 -5.90 8.98 -34.03
N TYR A 354 -5.14 9.76 -33.26
CA TYR A 354 -3.87 10.38 -33.70
C TYR A 354 -2.61 9.83 -33.01
N VAL A 355 -2.79 9.18 -31.85
CA VAL A 355 -1.70 8.52 -31.09
C VAL A 355 -1.41 7.12 -31.65
N SER A 356 -0.38 6.47 -31.11
CA SER A 356 0.00 5.08 -31.38
C SER A 356 -1.16 4.09 -31.28
N LYS A 357 -1.11 3.01 -32.06
CA LYS A 357 -2.15 1.98 -32.16
C LYS A 357 -1.53 0.61 -32.28
N SER A 358 -2.25 -0.41 -31.80
CA SER A 358 -1.87 -1.83 -31.90
C SER A 358 -0.46 -2.18 -31.39
N PRO A 359 -0.15 -1.95 -30.09
CA PRO A 359 -1.02 -1.46 -29.03
C PRO A 359 -1.03 0.07 -28.94
N ARG A 360 -2.07 0.64 -28.31
CA ARG A 360 -2.05 2.06 -27.89
C ARG A 360 -1.12 2.18 -26.68
N ALA A 361 0.06 2.73 -26.88
CA ALA A 361 1.13 2.73 -25.91
C ALA A 361 0.86 3.69 -24.73
N ALA A 362 1.29 3.30 -23.53
CA ALA A 362 1.15 4.06 -22.29
C ALA A 362 2.44 3.95 -21.44
N TYR A 363 2.76 4.97 -20.66
CA TYR A 363 3.96 4.97 -19.80
C TYR A 363 3.69 4.39 -18.42
N PHE A 364 4.46 3.39 -18.01
CA PHE A 364 4.25 2.62 -16.79
C PHE A 364 4.28 3.43 -15.48
N ASN A 365 5.10 4.48 -15.39
CA ASN A 365 5.10 5.36 -14.20
C ASN A 365 3.81 6.20 -14.08
N TYR A 366 3.05 6.36 -15.17
CA TYR A 366 1.74 7.02 -15.17
C TYR A 366 0.64 5.98 -15.18
N ARG A 367 0.57 5.23 -14.07
CA ARG A 367 -0.35 4.09 -13.88
C ARG A 367 -1.81 4.49 -14.10
N ASP A 368 -2.44 3.86 -15.08
CA ASP A 368 -3.84 4.05 -15.42
C ASP A 368 -4.60 2.71 -15.36
N LEU A 369 -5.40 2.52 -14.31
CA LEU A 369 -6.20 1.30 -14.10
C LEU A 369 -7.26 1.10 -15.19
N ASP A 370 -7.68 2.17 -15.87
CA ASP A 370 -8.68 2.15 -16.94
C ASP A 370 -8.16 1.39 -18.19
N LEU A 371 -6.86 1.11 -18.27
CA LEU A 371 -6.26 0.30 -19.33
C LEU A 371 -6.58 -1.20 -19.20
N GLY A 372 -7.04 -1.64 -18.02
CA GLY A 372 -7.32 -3.02 -17.63
C GLY A 372 -6.72 -3.37 -16.27
N MET A 373 -7.31 -4.31 -15.54
CA MET A 373 -6.84 -4.74 -14.21
C MET A 373 -6.78 -6.27 -14.09
N ASN A 374 -5.95 -6.73 -13.16
CA ASN A 374 -5.96 -8.08 -12.62
C ASN A 374 -7.26 -8.36 -11.84
N ASN A 375 -7.72 -9.61 -11.86
CA ASN A 375 -8.83 -10.05 -11.02
C ASN A 375 -8.39 -10.18 -9.55
N LYS A 376 -9.36 -10.11 -8.64
CA LYS A 376 -9.19 -10.63 -7.27
C LYS A 376 -8.93 -12.14 -7.34
N GLY A 377 -7.68 -12.54 -7.14
CA GLY A 377 -7.23 -13.94 -7.25
C GLY A 377 -6.38 -14.18 -8.49
N ASN A 378 -6.81 -15.07 -9.39
CA ASN A 378 -6.03 -15.47 -10.56
C ASN A 378 -6.43 -14.66 -11.81
N THR A 379 -5.43 -14.12 -12.52
CA THR A 379 -5.61 -13.40 -13.79
C THR A 379 -4.98 -14.22 -14.89
N SER A 380 -5.67 -14.43 -16.00
CA SER A 380 -5.07 -15.10 -17.16
C SER A 380 -3.97 -14.23 -17.78
N TYR A 381 -2.99 -14.87 -18.42
CA TYR A 381 -1.98 -14.16 -19.21
C TYR A 381 -2.64 -13.25 -20.26
N GLU A 382 -3.69 -13.71 -20.96
CA GLU A 382 -4.40 -12.92 -21.97
C GLU A 382 -5.09 -11.67 -21.38
N GLN A 383 -5.68 -11.76 -20.18
CA GLN A 383 -6.26 -10.58 -19.53
C GLN A 383 -5.17 -9.59 -19.09
N ALA A 384 -4.03 -10.08 -18.59
CA ALA A 384 -2.89 -9.23 -18.23
C ALA A 384 -2.24 -8.58 -19.46
N LYS A 385 -2.24 -9.27 -20.61
CA LYS A 385 -1.69 -8.81 -21.89
C LYS A 385 -2.35 -7.53 -22.40
N ILE A 386 -3.66 -7.37 -22.21
CA ILE A 386 -4.44 -6.20 -22.65
C ILE A 386 -3.87 -4.87 -22.14
N TRP A 387 -3.43 -4.82 -20.88
CA TRP A 387 -2.74 -3.64 -20.30
C TRP A 387 -1.21 -3.78 -20.40
N GLY A 388 -0.69 -5.00 -20.37
CA GLY A 388 0.72 -5.33 -20.43
C GLY A 388 1.42 -4.85 -21.70
N GLU A 389 0.85 -5.15 -22.88
CA GLU A 389 1.40 -4.71 -24.16
C GLU A 389 1.35 -3.18 -24.34
N LYS A 390 0.41 -2.49 -23.68
CA LYS A 390 0.37 -1.02 -23.72
C LYS A 390 1.57 -0.39 -23.01
N TYR A 391 1.98 -0.94 -21.87
CA TYR A 391 3.15 -0.47 -21.13
C TYR A 391 4.48 -1.02 -21.67
N PHE A 392 4.49 -2.24 -22.23
CA PHE A 392 5.72 -2.99 -22.47
C PHE A 392 5.88 -3.52 -23.90
N LYS A 393 4.90 -3.35 -24.79
CA LYS A 393 4.88 -3.95 -26.13
C LYS A 393 5.33 -5.43 -26.07
N ASN A 394 6.23 -5.83 -26.97
CA ASN A 394 6.82 -7.16 -27.08
C ASN A 394 7.65 -7.58 -25.84
N ASN A 395 8.09 -6.65 -24.99
CA ASN A 395 8.83 -6.98 -23.77
C ASN A 395 7.94 -7.63 -22.71
N PHE A 396 6.61 -7.53 -22.81
CA PHE A 396 5.66 -8.13 -21.87
C PHE A 396 5.90 -9.64 -21.71
N ASP A 397 6.15 -10.35 -22.81
CA ASP A 397 6.39 -11.81 -22.75
C ASP A 397 7.69 -12.18 -22.05
N ARG A 398 8.75 -11.38 -22.22
CA ARG A 398 10.00 -11.57 -21.45
C ARG A 398 9.77 -11.26 -19.97
N LEU A 399 9.05 -10.18 -19.65
CA LEU A 399 8.68 -9.83 -18.28
C LEU A 399 7.86 -10.93 -17.58
N VAL A 400 6.89 -11.55 -18.27
CA VAL A 400 6.12 -12.68 -17.74
C VAL A 400 7.00 -13.92 -17.53
N LYS A 401 7.91 -14.22 -18.45
CA LYS A 401 8.90 -15.32 -18.30
C LYS A 401 9.80 -15.10 -17.10
N VAL A 402 10.37 -13.90 -16.95
CA VAL A 402 11.23 -13.54 -15.81
C VAL A 402 10.44 -13.59 -14.50
N LYS A 403 9.24 -12.98 -14.44
CA LYS A 403 8.33 -13.06 -13.27
C LYS A 403 8.08 -14.50 -12.85
N THR A 404 7.75 -15.37 -13.81
CA THR A 404 7.46 -16.78 -13.57
C THR A 404 8.68 -17.56 -13.06
N LYS A 405 9.90 -17.15 -13.44
CA LYS A 405 11.16 -17.74 -12.98
C LYS A 405 11.52 -17.31 -11.55
N ILE A 406 11.41 -16.02 -11.24
CA ILE A 406 11.95 -15.45 -9.99
C ILE A 406 10.94 -15.36 -8.84
N ASP A 407 9.65 -15.28 -9.16
CA ASP A 407 8.55 -15.24 -8.18
C ASP A 407 7.41 -16.17 -8.65
N PRO A 408 7.64 -17.50 -8.64
CA PRO A 408 6.69 -18.50 -9.14
C PRO A 408 5.42 -18.62 -8.28
N THR A 409 5.45 -18.11 -7.04
CA THR A 409 4.32 -18.01 -6.11
C THR A 409 3.49 -16.74 -6.30
N ASN A 410 3.99 -15.79 -7.12
CA ASN A 410 3.41 -14.46 -7.31
C ASN A 410 3.17 -13.72 -5.98
N PHE A 411 4.17 -13.76 -5.10
CA PHE A 411 4.19 -13.06 -3.83
C PHE A 411 4.08 -11.54 -4.04
N PHE A 412 4.89 -10.98 -4.95
CA PHE A 412 4.90 -9.56 -5.25
C PHE A 412 3.84 -9.19 -6.31
N ARG A 413 2.61 -8.89 -5.86
CA ARG A 413 1.44 -8.64 -6.74
C ARG A 413 0.66 -7.35 -6.39
N ASN A 414 -0.07 -6.82 -7.38
CA ASN A 414 -1.10 -5.77 -7.25
C ASN A 414 -2.05 -5.80 -8.46
N GLU A 415 -2.90 -4.77 -8.59
CA GLU A 415 -3.97 -4.61 -9.58
C GLU A 415 -3.51 -4.55 -11.06
N GLN A 416 -2.24 -4.21 -11.33
CA GLN A 416 -1.64 -4.22 -12.67
C GLN A 416 -0.18 -4.72 -12.61
N ARG A 417 -0.01 -5.93 -12.07
CA ARG A 417 1.27 -6.67 -12.05
C ARG A 417 1.19 -7.98 -12.81
N LEU A 418 2.34 -8.41 -13.32
CA LEU A 418 2.48 -9.61 -14.15
C LEU A 418 1.99 -10.84 -13.39
N ASN A 419 1.05 -11.58 -13.98
CA ASN A 419 0.56 -12.85 -13.44
C ASN A 419 1.14 -14.04 -14.23
N LYS A 420 1.07 -15.23 -13.63
CA LYS A 420 1.68 -16.45 -14.14
C LYS A 420 1.02 -16.93 -15.44
N THR A 421 1.83 -17.34 -16.42
CA THR A 421 1.35 -18.22 -17.50
C THR A 421 1.04 -19.61 -16.95
N LEU A 422 -0.25 -19.96 -16.89
CA LEU A 422 -0.67 -21.35 -16.91
C LEU A 422 -0.35 -21.92 -18.31
N ARG A 423 0.40 -23.02 -18.38
CA ARG A 423 0.63 -23.73 -19.65
C ARG A 423 -0.73 -24.23 -20.18
N GLY A 424 -1.09 -23.80 -21.39
CA GLY A 424 -2.16 -24.46 -22.15
C GLY A 424 -1.76 -25.90 -22.46
N SER A 425 -2.62 -26.85 -22.14
CA SER A 425 -2.46 -28.26 -22.47
C SER A 425 -2.90 -28.52 -23.91
N SER A 426 -1.97 -28.85 -24.81
CA SER A 426 -2.28 -29.56 -26.06
C SER A 426 -1.04 -30.18 -26.69
N ALA A 427 -0.74 -31.42 -26.28
CA ALA A 427 0.05 -32.34 -27.08
C ALA A 427 -0.91 -33.30 -27.81
N GLY A 428 -0.97 -33.19 -29.14
CA GLY A 428 -1.42 -34.25 -30.06
C GLY A 428 -2.86 -34.79 -29.94
N LYS A 429 -3.76 -34.26 -30.78
CA LYS A 429 -4.70 -35.09 -31.58
C LYS A 429 -4.79 -34.49 -32.99
N GLY A 430 -4.70 -35.34 -34.01
CA GLY A 430 -4.79 -34.93 -35.41
C GLY A 430 -6.15 -35.22 -36.04
N LEU A 431 -6.25 -34.85 -37.33
CA LEU A 431 -7.34 -35.11 -38.29
C LEU A 431 -8.68 -34.38 -38.04
N GLY A 432 -9.11 -33.61 -39.03
CA GLY A 432 -10.39 -32.88 -39.03
C GLY A 432 -10.44 -31.81 -40.14
N GLN A 433 -10.79 -32.24 -41.35
CA GLN A 433 -10.82 -31.47 -42.60
C GLN A 433 -11.49 -30.07 -42.50
N SER A 434 -10.95 -29.10 -43.24
CA SER A 434 -11.70 -27.93 -43.73
C SER A 434 -11.71 -27.94 -45.27
N PRO A 435 -12.85 -27.68 -45.93
CA PRO A 435 -12.98 -27.90 -47.37
C PRO A 435 -12.43 -26.78 -48.25
N SER A 436 -12.13 -27.18 -49.48
CA SER A 436 -11.89 -26.40 -50.71
C SER A 436 -12.41 -24.95 -50.76
N GLY A 437 -11.70 -23.99 -51.37
CA GLY A 437 -10.37 -24.03 -52.01
C GLY A 437 -10.27 -23.20 -53.31
N ARG A 438 -9.11 -23.24 -53.97
CA ARG A 438 -8.76 -22.65 -55.30
C ARG A 438 -8.81 -21.11 -55.37
N ARG A 439 -8.01 -20.39 -56.16
CA ARG A 439 -6.73 -20.55 -56.90
C ARG A 439 -6.25 -19.08 -57.10
N PHE A 440 -4.97 -18.74 -57.19
CA PHE A 440 -4.13 -18.90 -58.38
C PHE A 440 -2.64 -18.63 -58.06
N GLU A 441 -1.76 -18.98 -59.00
CA GLU A 441 -0.31 -19.13 -58.85
C GLU A 441 0.52 -17.82 -58.98
N PRO A 442 1.76 -17.79 -58.47
CA PRO A 442 2.71 -16.69 -58.66
C PRO A 442 3.56 -16.83 -59.94
N GLN A 443 4.07 -15.70 -60.45
CA GLN A 443 5.09 -15.69 -61.52
C GLN A 443 6.53 -15.87 -61.00
N GLN A 444 7.44 -16.20 -61.91
CA GLN A 444 8.71 -16.89 -61.67
C GLN A 444 9.96 -15.98 -61.57
N GLY A 445 11.06 -16.56 -61.06
CA GLY A 445 12.45 -16.11 -61.26
C GLY A 445 13.39 -16.66 -60.17
N HIS A 446 14.02 -17.84 -60.34
CA HIS A 446 15.36 -18.05 -60.95
C HIS A 446 16.55 -17.55 -60.07
N TRP A 447 17.64 -18.29 -59.78
CA TRP A 447 18.16 -19.63 -60.18
C TRP A 447 19.20 -20.15 -59.15
N ARG A 448 19.36 -21.49 -59.03
CA ARG A 448 20.62 -22.31 -58.76
C ARG A 448 21.54 -21.97 -57.56
N HIS A 449 22.38 -22.87 -57.03
CA HIS A 449 22.45 -24.33 -56.83
C HIS A 449 23.69 -24.58 -55.94
N TYR A 450 23.69 -25.54 -55.01
CA TYR A 450 24.74 -26.58 -54.85
C TYR A 450 24.38 -27.61 -53.75
N LYS A 451 24.91 -28.82 -53.91
CA LYS A 451 24.77 -30.08 -53.12
C LYS A 451 25.93 -31.01 -53.59
N PRO A 452 26.19 -32.22 -53.04
CA PRO A 452 25.80 -32.87 -51.77
C PRO A 452 26.99 -33.64 -51.10
N ALA A 453 26.68 -34.72 -50.36
CA ALA A 453 27.49 -35.91 -49.98
C ALA A 453 28.00 -35.98 -48.51
N ALA A 454 28.09 -37.14 -47.83
CA ALA A 454 27.48 -38.47 -48.00
C ALA A 454 27.58 -39.30 -46.68
N SER A 455 26.87 -40.44 -46.56
CA SER A 455 26.95 -41.42 -45.45
C SER A 455 28.16 -42.38 -45.60
N PRO A 456 28.53 -43.22 -44.58
CA PRO A 456 27.81 -44.47 -44.28
C PRO A 456 27.84 -44.94 -42.79
N GLY A 457 27.10 -46.01 -42.47
CA GLY A 457 27.23 -46.80 -41.20
C GLY A 457 27.98 -48.13 -41.41
N PRO A 458 28.21 -48.95 -40.35
CA PRO A 458 27.71 -50.36 -40.42
C PRO A 458 27.44 -51.10 -39.06
N ARG A 459 26.58 -52.14 -39.09
CA ARG A 459 26.57 -53.46 -38.32
C ARG A 459 26.67 -53.41 -36.75
N GLY A 460 26.09 -54.25 -35.88
CA GLY A 460 25.51 -55.61 -35.87
C GLY A 460 25.93 -56.32 -34.54
N THR A 461 25.42 -57.46 -34.03
CA THR A 461 24.31 -58.39 -34.37
C THR A 461 23.95 -59.32 -33.17
N ASN A 462 22.68 -59.74 -33.05
CA ASN A 462 22.19 -61.06 -32.54
C ASN A 462 22.18 -61.49 -31.02
N ARG A 463 21.23 -62.42 -30.76
CA ARG A 463 21.02 -63.36 -29.63
C ARG A 463 20.35 -62.78 -28.36
N GLY A 464 19.30 -63.37 -27.77
CA GLY A 464 18.47 -64.53 -28.18
C GLY A 464 17.33 -64.82 -27.16
N GLY A 465 16.26 -65.50 -27.59
CA GLY A 465 15.26 -66.13 -26.68
C GLY A 465 15.77 -67.48 -26.13
N PRO A 466 15.03 -68.23 -25.27
CA PRO A 466 13.58 -68.54 -25.37
C PRO A 466 12.76 -68.02 -24.15
N ALA A 467 11.42 -67.88 -24.16
CA ALA A 467 10.33 -68.86 -24.36
C ALA A 467 10.26 -69.92 -23.21
N LEU A 468 9.12 -70.38 -22.70
CA LEU A 468 7.71 -70.25 -23.10
C LEU A 468 6.77 -70.81 -21.98
N LYS A 469 5.45 -70.61 -22.14
CA LYS A 469 4.28 -71.28 -21.48
C LYS A 469 3.74 -70.71 -20.16
N GLN A 470 2.46 -70.80 -19.81
CA GLN A 470 1.15 -70.85 -20.52
C GLN A 470 0.06 -71.14 -19.46
N ARG A 471 -1.15 -70.54 -19.62
CA ARG A 471 -2.50 -70.95 -19.15
C ARG A 471 -3.17 -70.17 -18.01
N ASP A 472 -4.28 -69.53 -18.38
CA ASP A 472 -5.51 -69.28 -17.60
C ASP A 472 -6.29 -70.62 -17.34
N PRO A 473 -7.49 -70.69 -16.69
CA PRO A 473 -8.39 -69.61 -16.22
C PRO A 473 -9.11 -69.87 -14.86
N VAL A 474 -10.16 -69.07 -14.59
CA VAL A 474 -11.36 -69.31 -13.73
C VAL A 474 -11.32 -68.85 -12.25
N GLY A 475 -12.39 -68.15 -11.84
CA GLY A 475 -13.07 -68.49 -10.58
C GLY A 475 -13.20 -67.44 -9.47
N THR A 476 -14.30 -66.68 -9.51
CA THR A 476 -15.12 -66.20 -8.36
C THR A 476 -14.69 -66.51 -6.90
N ALA A 477 -14.81 -65.50 -6.02
CA ALA A 477 -15.57 -65.49 -4.75
C ALA A 477 -15.00 -64.50 -3.72
N SER A 478 -15.75 -64.25 -2.64
CA SER A 478 -15.60 -63.07 -1.77
C SER A 478 -15.12 -63.38 -0.34
N ARG A 479 -14.61 -62.33 0.32
CA ARG A 479 -14.72 -62.00 1.77
C ARG A 479 -13.73 -62.60 2.80
N VAL A 480 -13.11 -61.64 3.52
CA VAL A 480 -12.97 -61.54 5.01
C VAL A 480 -11.67 -62.03 5.71
N ARG A 481 -10.84 -61.02 6.02
CA ARG A 481 -10.12 -60.69 7.29
C ARG A 481 -8.99 -61.56 7.90
N LYS A 482 -7.96 -60.79 8.31
CA LYS A 482 -7.07 -60.89 9.49
C LYS A 482 -5.89 -61.89 9.47
N ALA A 483 -4.68 -61.33 9.40
CA ALA A 483 -3.53 -61.72 10.23
C ALA A 483 -2.57 -60.53 10.44
N THR A 484 -1.95 -60.47 11.61
CA THR A 484 -0.91 -59.55 12.12
C THR A 484 -0.11 -60.35 13.18
N PRO A 485 1.09 -59.93 13.66
CA PRO A 485 2.10 -59.03 13.10
C PRO A 485 3.52 -59.69 13.12
N GLY A 486 4.58 -58.92 12.83
CA GLY A 486 5.97 -59.29 13.11
C GLY A 486 6.85 -58.04 13.18
N ASN A 487 7.45 -57.77 14.35
CA ASN A 487 8.16 -56.51 14.64
C ASN A 487 9.63 -56.58 14.22
N HIS A 488 10.19 -55.42 13.82
CA HIS A 488 11.44 -54.92 14.39
C HIS A 488 11.32 -53.41 14.57
N GLU A 489 11.60 -52.93 15.78
CA GLU A 489 11.58 -51.52 16.15
C GLU A 489 12.97 -50.90 15.92
N GLU A 490 13.00 -49.64 15.45
CA GLU A 490 14.02 -48.66 15.87
C GLU A 490 13.54 -47.23 15.52
N GLY A 491 13.62 -46.31 16.49
CA GLY A 491 13.71 -44.86 16.23
C GLY A 491 12.45 -44.06 15.87
N VAL A 492 11.35 -44.15 16.63
CA VAL A 492 10.27 -43.13 16.56
C VAL A 492 10.53 -42.05 17.62
N ASP A 493 10.77 -40.80 17.20
CA ASP A 493 10.86 -39.68 18.13
C ASP A 493 10.01 -38.45 17.71
N SER A 494 8.99 -38.15 18.52
CA SER A 494 8.26 -36.87 18.62
C SER A 494 7.45 -36.32 17.42
N LEU A 495 6.60 -37.13 16.77
CA LEU A 495 5.37 -36.59 16.20
C LEU A 495 4.43 -36.14 17.33
N PHE A 496 4.23 -34.83 17.50
CA PHE A 496 3.21 -34.29 18.41
C PHE A 496 1.83 -34.92 18.12
N PRO A 497 1.13 -35.50 19.11
CA PRO A 497 -0.16 -36.14 18.86
C PRO A 497 -1.20 -35.11 18.38
N MET A 498 -1.79 -35.35 17.21
CA MET A 498 -2.95 -34.58 16.71
C MET A 498 -4.15 -34.59 17.68
N ALA A 499 -4.17 -35.55 18.62
CA ALA A 499 -5.20 -35.70 19.65
C ALA A 499 -5.25 -34.56 20.70
N GLU A 500 -4.22 -33.71 20.83
CA GLU A 500 -4.24 -32.55 21.76
C GLU A 500 -4.75 -31.24 21.11
N LEU A 501 -4.97 -31.23 19.79
CA LEU A 501 -5.32 -30.01 19.05
C LEU A 501 -6.83 -29.77 19.10
N ARG A 502 -7.25 -28.68 19.76
CA ARG A 502 -8.66 -28.25 19.76
C ARG A 502 -8.98 -27.47 18.49
N PHE A 503 -9.85 -28.04 17.67
CA PHE A 503 -10.39 -27.38 16.48
C PHE A 503 -11.85 -27.76 16.23
N SER A 504 -12.63 -26.82 15.70
CA SER A 504 -14.03 -27.02 15.30
C SER A 504 -14.17 -26.80 13.78
N ILE A 505 -15.00 -27.60 13.11
CA ILE A 505 -15.32 -27.47 11.67
C ILE A 505 -16.73 -26.90 11.54
N PRO A 506 -16.93 -25.65 11.06
CA PRO A 506 -18.23 -24.98 11.15
C PRO A 506 -19.40 -25.56 10.34
N GLN A 507 -19.21 -26.64 9.58
CA GLN A 507 -20.29 -27.32 8.84
C GLN A 507 -20.85 -28.56 9.55
N GLU A 508 -20.20 -29.05 10.61
CA GLU A 508 -20.55 -30.33 11.27
C GLU A 508 -20.83 -30.18 12.77
N ASP A 509 -20.65 -28.98 13.34
CA ASP A 509 -20.61 -28.75 14.78
C ASP A 509 -21.64 -27.68 15.23
N PRO A 510 -22.52 -27.97 16.20
CA PRO A 510 -23.39 -26.97 16.85
C PRO A 510 -22.65 -25.76 17.45
N GLU A 511 -21.32 -25.82 17.61
CA GLU A 511 -20.45 -24.67 17.94
C GLU A 511 -20.41 -23.55 16.87
N GLU A 512 -21.31 -23.49 15.88
CA GLU A 512 -21.52 -22.28 15.04
C GLU A 512 -21.71 -20.99 15.89
N GLU A 513 -22.23 -21.12 17.12
CA GLU A 513 -22.26 -20.04 18.13
C GLU A 513 -20.88 -19.38 18.36
N ILE A 514 -19.76 -20.09 18.25
CA ILE A 514 -18.41 -19.56 18.52
C ILE A 514 -17.94 -18.58 17.44
N VAL A 515 -18.49 -18.66 16.22
CA VAL A 515 -18.30 -17.61 15.21
C VAL A 515 -19.25 -16.46 15.50
N ILE A 516 -20.55 -16.76 15.63
CA ILE A 516 -21.64 -15.77 15.65
C ILE A 516 -21.63 -14.91 16.92
N ASN A 517 -21.47 -15.50 18.10
CA ASN A 517 -21.52 -14.79 19.40
C ASN A 517 -20.28 -13.89 19.65
N PHE A 518 -19.26 -13.95 18.79
CA PHE A 518 -18.04 -13.16 18.89
C PHE A 518 -17.91 -12.11 17.76
N VAL A 519 -18.95 -11.94 16.93
CA VAL A 519 -19.05 -10.84 15.96
C VAL A 519 -19.47 -9.56 16.68
N HIS A 520 -18.55 -8.61 16.84
CA HIS A 520 -18.86 -7.33 17.48
C HIS A 520 -19.75 -6.41 16.62
N ASN A 521 -19.70 -6.51 15.30
CA ASN A 521 -20.49 -5.69 14.37
C ASN A 521 -21.26 -6.56 13.37
N GLN A 522 -22.56 -6.76 13.59
CA GLN A 522 -23.37 -7.66 12.77
C GLN A 522 -23.62 -7.18 11.33
N ARG A 523 -23.22 -5.94 11.00
CA ARG A 523 -23.11 -5.49 9.59
C ARG A 523 -22.13 -6.35 8.78
N ILE A 524 -21.15 -6.97 9.43
CA ILE A 524 -20.10 -7.75 8.77
C ILE A 524 -20.57 -9.20 8.56
N THR A 525 -21.04 -9.50 7.36
CA THR A 525 -21.27 -10.86 6.86
C THR A 525 -20.13 -11.27 5.92
N SER A 526 -19.91 -12.59 5.79
CA SER A 526 -18.91 -13.17 4.88
C SER A 526 -19.48 -14.45 4.28
N ASP A 527 -19.54 -14.51 2.95
CA ASP A 527 -19.98 -15.69 2.21
C ASP A 527 -18.97 -16.84 2.36
N VAL A 528 -17.68 -16.50 2.54
CA VAL A 528 -16.64 -17.46 2.90
C VAL A 528 -16.66 -17.65 4.42
N LYS A 529 -16.99 -18.86 4.86
CA LYS A 529 -16.86 -19.30 6.25
C LYS A 529 -15.43 -19.79 6.53
N PRO A 530 -14.93 -19.69 7.78
CA PRO A 530 -13.66 -20.31 8.13
C PRO A 530 -13.76 -21.83 7.97
N SER A 531 -12.76 -22.45 7.35
CA SER A 531 -12.69 -23.89 7.15
C SER A 531 -12.43 -24.65 8.46
N ILE A 532 -11.68 -24.01 9.37
CA ILE A 532 -11.33 -24.53 10.70
C ILE A 532 -11.30 -23.34 11.67
N ILE A 533 -11.67 -23.56 12.94
CA ILE A 533 -11.38 -22.65 14.06
C ILE A 533 -10.47 -23.38 15.03
N PHE A 534 -9.29 -22.84 15.27
CA PHE A 534 -8.23 -23.45 16.08
C PHE A 534 -8.06 -22.67 17.39
N THR A 535 -8.18 -23.33 18.55
CA THR A 535 -8.25 -22.67 19.87
C THR A 535 -7.10 -23.07 20.81
N PRO A 536 -5.83 -22.67 20.50
CA PRO A 536 -4.63 -23.16 21.18
C PRO A 536 -4.61 -22.85 22.68
N THR A 537 -4.25 -23.85 23.49
CA THR A 537 -4.03 -23.71 24.94
C THR A 537 -2.54 -23.52 25.30
N LYS A 538 -1.63 -23.76 24.35
CA LYS A 538 -0.17 -23.61 24.50
C LYS A 538 0.43 -22.99 23.23
N GLU A 539 1.53 -22.23 23.38
CA GLU A 539 2.23 -21.57 22.25
C GLU A 539 2.73 -22.58 21.19
N SER A 540 3.17 -23.77 21.60
CA SER A 540 3.61 -24.84 20.70
C SER A 540 2.53 -25.29 19.70
N GLN A 541 1.25 -25.24 20.10
CA GLN A 541 0.13 -25.65 19.26
C GLN A 541 -0.08 -24.69 18.08
N ILE A 542 0.25 -23.40 18.23
CA ILE A 542 0.18 -22.41 17.14
C ILE A 542 1.11 -22.78 15.98
N LYS A 543 2.28 -23.37 16.26
CA LYS A 543 3.21 -23.85 15.23
C LYS A 543 2.57 -24.90 14.31
N ALA A 544 1.79 -25.82 14.89
CA ALA A 544 1.06 -26.83 14.13
C ALA A 544 0.00 -26.20 13.20
N ALA A 545 -0.69 -25.15 13.67
CA ALA A 545 -1.66 -24.42 12.86
C ALA A 545 -1.01 -23.62 11.71
N ILE A 546 0.14 -22.96 11.95
CA ILE A 546 0.94 -22.32 10.89
C ILE A 546 1.42 -23.36 9.86
N ARG A 547 1.86 -24.55 10.30
CA ARG A 547 2.26 -25.64 9.40
C ARG A 547 1.08 -26.15 8.58
N CYS A 548 -0.08 -26.35 9.21
CA CYS A 548 -1.32 -26.76 8.56
C CYS A 548 -1.79 -25.74 7.51
N SER A 549 -1.80 -24.44 7.85
CA SER A 549 -2.04 -23.32 6.92
C SER A 549 -1.25 -23.46 5.63
N LYS A 550 0.08 -23.61 5.76
CA LYS A 550 1.01 -23.70 4.63
C LYS A 550 0.78 -24.96 3.79
N ILE A 551 0.49 -26.10 4.43
CA ILE A 551 0.20 -27.37 3.73
C ILE A 551 -1.08 -27.26 2.89
N HIS A 552 -2.13 -26.62 3.42
CA HIS A 552 -3.45 -26.55 2.77
C HIS A 552 -3.68 -25.26 1.97
N GLY A 553 -2.74 -24.32 1.96
CA GLY A 553 -2.86 -23.04 1.25
C GLY A 553 -3.92 -22.10 1.83
N LEU A 554 -4.30 -22.27 3.09
CA LEU A 554 -5.35 -21.50 3.76
C LEU A 554 -4.79 -20.25 4.43
N GLN A 555 -5.47 -19.10 4.28
CA GLN A 555 -5.10 -17.90 5.01
C GLN A 555 -5.33 -18.04 6.52
N ILE A 556 -4.54 -17.32 7.32
CA ILE A 556 -4.71 -17.23 8.78
C ILE A 556 -5.45 -15.95 9.13
N ARG A 557 -6.49 -16.04 9.97
CA ARG A 557 -7.01 -14.92 10.74
C ARG A 557 -6.71 -15.13 12.22
N ILE A 558 -6.25 -14.09 12.90
CA ILE A 558 -5.88 -14.15 14.32
C ILE A 558 -6.96 -13.41 15.11
N ARG A 559 -7.56 -14.08 16.09
CA ARG A 559 -8.66 -13.54 16.90
C ARG A 559 -8.29 -13.59 18.38
N SER A 560 -8.33 -12.43 19.04
CA SER A 560 -8.41 -12.32 20.51
C SER A 560 -9.86 -12.08 20.92
N GLY A 561 -10.26 -10.83 21.17
CA GLY A 561 -11.62 -10.49 21.63
C GLY A 561 -12.68 -10.30 20.55
N GLY A 562 -12.34 -10.40 19.25
CA GLY A 562 -13.30 -10.19 18.15
C GLY A 562 -13.85 -8.76 17.97
N HIS A 563 -13.38 -7.80 18.78
CA HIS A 563 -13.81 -6.39 18.80
C HIS A 563 -13.26 -5.57 17.61
N ASP A 564 -13.55 -6.02 16.41
CA ASP A 564 -13.08 -5.46 15.14
C ASP A 564 -14.27 -4.88 14.36
N HIS A 565 -14.23 -3.57 14.11
CA HIS A 565 -15.33 -2.82 13.50
C HIS A 565 -15.58 -3.16 12.03
N GLU A 566 -14.58 -3.70 11.32
CA GLU A 566 -14.70 -4.20 9.94
C GLU A 566 -14.56 -5.72 9.82
N GLY A 567 -14.34 -6.42 10.95
CA GLY A 567 -14.32 -7.88 11.05
C GLY A 567 -13.18 -8.58 10.32
N LEU A 568 -12.07 -7.90 10.09
CA LEU A 568 -10.86 -8.45 9.47
C LEU A 568 -10.24 -9.61 10.27
N SER A 569 -10.47 -9.66 11.58
CA SER A 569 -10.07 -10.76 12.47
C SER A 569 -10.90 -12.05 12.36
N TYR A 570 -12.01 -12.05 11.60
CA TYR A 570 -12.88 -13.24 11.43
C TYR A 570 -13.53 -13.41 10.05
N THR A 571 -13.17 -12.60 9.06
CA THR A 571 -13.65 -12.70 7.66
C THR A 571 -12.50 -12.81 6.66
N SER A 572 -12.79 -13.32 5.44
CA SER A 572 -11.83 -13.29 4.34
C SER A 572 -12.51 -13.46 2.98
N GLU A 573 -11.90 -12.95 1.91
CA GLU A 573 -12.35 -13.19 0.52
C GLU A 573 -11.88 -14.54 -0.05
N THR A 574 -11.09 -15.31 0.70
CA THR A 574 -10.50 -16.60 0.29
C THR A 574 -10.55 -17.63 1.42
N PRO A 575 -10.52 -18.95 1.14
CA PRO A 575 -10.48 -19.99 2.16
C PRO A 575 -9.41 -19.73 3.24
N PHE A 576 -9.86 -19.79 4.49
CA PHE A 576 -9.09 -19.38 5.65
C PHE A 576 -9.48 -20.20 6.87
N PHE A 577 -8.65 -20.14 7.91
CA PHE A 577 -8.99 -20.64 9.23
C PHE A 577 -8.66 -19.58 10.27
N ILE A 578 -9.32 -19.66 11.43
CA ILE A 578 -9.12 -18.73 12.53
C ILE A 578 -8.20 -19.39 13.57
N ILE A 579 -7.15 -18.69 14.00
CA ILE A 579 -6.43 -18.97 15.23
C ILE A 579 -7.03 -18.06 16.30
N ASP A 580 -7.81 -18.66 17.19
CA ASP A 580 -8.53 -17.98 18.26
C ASP A 580 -7.77 -18.15 19.59
N LEU A 581 -7.12 -17.09 20.01
CA LEU A 581 -6.19 -17.08 21.14
C LEU A 581 -6.89 -17.10 22.51
N ARG A 582 -8.23 -17.14 22.61
CA ARG A 582 -9.01 -17.04 23.88
C ARG A 582 -8.55 -17.94 25.03
N ASN A 583 -7.86 -19.04 24.73
CA ASN A 583 -7.35 -19.98 25.71
C ASN A 583 -5.95 -19.60 26.25
N LEU A 584 -5.19 -18.77 25.54
CA LEU A 584 -3.97 -18.11 26.02
C LEU A 584 -4.33 -16.81 26.76
N ARG A 585 -4.75 -16.96 28.02
CA ARG A 585 -5.32 -15.88 28.86
C ARG A 585 -4.70 -15.77 30.27
N SER A 586 -3.51 -16.34 30.47
CA SER A 586 -2.78 -16.18 31.72
C SER A 586 -2.36 -14.72 31.95
N ILE A 587 -2.47 -14.25 33.19
CA ILE A 587 -2.07 -12.91 33.63
C ILE A 587 -1.32 -13.05 34.96
N SER A 588 -0.09 -12.55 35.02
CA SER A 588 0.72 -12.50 36.25
C SER A 588 1.19 -11.07 36.52
N ILE A 589 0.98 -10.57 37.74
CA ILE A 589 1.32 -9.20 38.14
C ILE A 589 2.46 -9.25 39.17
N ASP A 590 3.50 -8.45 38.94
CA ASP A 590 4.59 -8.17 39.88
C ASP A 590 4.41 -6.74 40.40
N THR A 591 3.88 -6.62 41.63
CA THR A 591 3.58 -5.33 42.27
C THR A 591 4.83 -4.59 42.73
N GLN A 592 5.94 -5.29 42.97
CA GLN A 592 7.21 -4.69 43.39
C GLN A 592 7.91 -4.02 42.20
N LYS A 593 7.98 -4.73 41.06
CA LYS A 593 8.55 -4.19 39.80
C LYS A 593 7.58 -3.31 39.03
N LYS A 594 6.29 -3.30 39.41
CA LYS A 594 5.18 -2.62 38.71
C LYS A 594 5.11 -3.06 37.25
N THR A 595 5.11 -4.38 37.03
CA THR A 595 4.98 -4.98 35.70
C THR A 595 4.00 -6.14 35.71
N GLY A 596 3.54 -6.57 34.53
CA GLY A 596 2.78 -7.80 34.41
C GLY A 596 2.98 -8.48 33.07
N TRP A 597 2.93 -9.81 33.04
CA TRP A 597 2.81 -10.58 31.80
C TRP A 597 1.33 -10.89 31.55
N VAL A 598 0.88 -10.66 30.33
CA VAL A 598 -0.52 -10.77 29.90
C VAL A 598 -0.56 -11.52 28.58
N GLN A 599 -1.18 -12.71 28.54
CA GLN A 599 -1.31 -13.44 27.28
C GLN A 599 -2.32 -12.78 26.34
N ALA A 600 -2.08 -12.87 25.02
CA ALA A 600 -2.78 -12.11 23.99
C ALA A 600 -4.28 -12.42 23.86
N GLY A 601 -4.73 -13.55 24.41
CA GLY A 601 -6.13 -13.95 24.50
C GLY A 601 -6.80 -13.60 25.82
N ALA A 602 -6.20 -12.79 26.70
CA ALA A 602 -6.92 -12.12 27.78
C ALA A 602 -7.70 -10.90 27.26
N THR A 603 -8.70 -10.48 28.03
CA THR A 603 -9.39 -9.19 27.85
C THR A 603 -8.78 -8.07 28.69
N ILE A 604 -9.09 -6.82 28.34
CA ILE A 604 -8.75 -5.64 29.15
C ILE A 604 -9.44 -5.72 30.53
N GLY A 605 -10.69 -6.19 30.60
CA GLY A 605 -11.43 -6.35 31.86
C GLY A 605 -10.75 -7.32 32.83
N GLU A 606 -10.31 -8.49 32.34
CA GLU A 606 -9.54 -9.45 33.13
C GLU A 606 -8.21 -8.86 33.62
N LEU A 607 -7.49 -8.10 32.78
CA LEU A 607 -6.26 -7.44 33.18
C LEU A 607 -6.49 -6.44 34.32
N TYR A 608 -7.49 -5.57 34.19
CA TYR A 608 -7.83 -4.59 35.24
C TYR A 608 -8.22 -5.26 36.54
N TYR A 609 -9.05 -6.32 36.47
CA TYR A 609 -9.43 -7.10 37.64
C TYR A 609 -8.21 -7.70 38.35
N ARG A 610 -7.29 -8.32 37.61
CA ARG A 610 -6.08 -8.94 38.18
C ARG A 610 -5.11 -7.91 38.75
N ILE A 611 -5.01 -6.71 38.17
CA ILE A 611 -4.23 -5.61 38.76
C ILE A 611 -4.87 -5.15 40.08
N ALA A 612 -6.17 -4.83 40.08
CA ALA A 612 -6.87 -4.34 41.27
C ALA A 612 -6.92 -5.36 42.42
N GLN A 613 -6.98 -6.65 42.10
CA GLN A 613 -6.87 -7.76 43.05
C GLN A 613 -5.51 -7.78 43.78
N GLN A 614 -4.44 -7.32 43.14
CA GLN A 614 -3.07 -7.33 43.67
C GLN A 614 -2.67 -5.97 44.26
N SER A 615 -3.23 -4.86 43.79
CA SER A 615 -3.01 -3.52 44.35
C SER A 615 -4.13 -2.56 43.99
N LYS A 616 -4.65 -1.85 45.00
CA LYS A 616 -5.56 -0.71 44.83
C LYS A 616 -4.89 0.57 44.30
N LYS A 617 -3.55 0.55 44.18
CA LYS A 617 -2.70 1.71 43.82
C LYS A 617 -1.97 1.53 42.50
N LEU A 618 -2.26 0.46 41.73
CA LEU A 618 -1.67 0.24 40.41
C LEU A 618 -2.75 0.26 39.33
N ALA A 619 -2.40 0.80 38.17
CA ALA A 619 -3.27 0.86 37.00
C ALA A 619 -2.51 0.63 35.68
N PHE A 620 -3.27 0.44 34.61
CA PHE A 620 -2.75 0.30 33.24
C PHE A 620 -3.59 1.14 32.25
N PRO A 621 -2.99 1.95 31.35
CA PRO A 621 -3.73 2.91 30.53
C PRO A 621 -4.29 2.29 29.24
N ALA A 622 -5.31 1.43 29.35
CA ALA A 622 -6.00 0.83 28.21
C ALA A 622 -7.45 1.32 28.05
N GLY A 623 -8.16 0.78 27.06
CA GLY A 623 -9.55 1.12 26.73
C GLY A 623 -10.56 0.83 27.86
N VAL A 624 -11.78 1.34 27.69
CA VAL A 624 -12.88 1.17 28.68
C VAL A 624 -13.79 -0.02 28.40
N CYS A 625 -13.79 -0.58 27.18
CA CYS A 625 -14.63 -1.71 26.81
C CYS A 625 -14.03 -3.01 27.38
N PRO A 626 -14.64 -3.67 28.39
CA PRO A 626 -13.97 -4.74 29.13
C PRO A 626 -13.67 -5.97 28.28
N ASN A 627 -14.52 -6.28 27.29
CA ASN A 627 -14.45 -7.44 26.41
C ASN A 627 -13.41 -7.34 25.28
N VAL A 628 -12.75 -6.18 25.12
CA VAL A 628 -11.71 -6.01 24.10
C VAL A 628 -10.51 -6.90 24.46
N GLY A 629 -10.06 -7.72 23.51
CA GLY A 629 -8.90 -8.59 23.69
C GLY A 629 -7.58 -7.83 23.59
N VAL A 630 -6.66 -8.07 24.52
CA VAL A 630 -5.40 -7.33 24.63
C VAL A 630 -4.51 -7.46 23.40
N GLY A 631 -4.48 -8.63 22.73
CA GLY A 631 -3.66 -8.86 21.53
C GLY A 631 -3.92 -7.84 20.40
N GLY A 632 -5.20 -7.53 20.13
CA GLY A 632 -5.58 -6.53 19.14
C GLY A 632 -5.42 -5.10 19.63
N HIS A 633 -5.87 -4.81 20.85
CA HIS A 633 -5.85 -3.44 21.38
C HIS A 633 -4.43 -2.91 21.58
N PHE A 634 -3.52 -3.75 22.09
CA PHE A 634 -2.15 -3.34 22.39
C PHE A 634 -1.34 -3.14 21.12
N SER A 635 -1.50 -4.02 20.13
CA SER A 635 -0.79 -3.89 18.86
C SER A 635 -1.36 -2.81 17.93
N GLY A 636 -2.58 -2.32 18.20
CA GLY A 636 -3.18 -1.15 17.57
C GLY A 636 -2.92 0.18 18.30
N GLY A 637 -1.94 0.24 19.21
CA GLY A 637 -1.56 1.46 19.95
C GLY A 637 -2.30 1.61 21.28
N GLY A 638 -3.62 1.41 21.26
CA GLY A 638 -4.49 1.34 22.45
C GLY A 638 -4.68 2.67 23.19
N TYR A 639 -5.85 3.28 23.00
CA TYR A 639 -6.24 4.53 23.67
C TYR A 639 -7.19 4.27 24.85
N GLY A 640 -7.05 5.05 25.92
CA GLY A 640 -7.68 4.77 27.23
C GLY A 640 -7.91 6.01 28.10
N MET A 641 -8.69 5.86 29.18
CA MET A 641 -9.04 6.99 30.06
C MET A 641 -7.86 7.56 30.86
N LEU A 642 -6.74 6.84 30.93
CA LEU A 642 -5.48 7.29 31.55
C LEU A 642 -4.45 7.81 30.53
N ALA A 643 -4.78 7.85 29.23
CA ALA A 643 -3.78 8.04 28.18
C ALA A 643 -3.06 9.39 28.23
N ARG A 644 -3.70 10.45 28.76
CA ARG A 644 -3.07 11.76 28.97
C ARG A 644 -1.91 11.67 29.96
N LYS A 645 -2.13 11.09 31.14
CA LYS A 645 -1.15 11.06 32.23
C LYS A 645 -0.01 10.06 31.98
N PHE A 646 -0.32 8.93 31.33
CA PHE A 646 0.60 7.79 31.26
C PHE A 646 0.95 7.33 29.84
N GLY A 647 0.48 8.02 28.80
CA GLY A 647 0.64 7.60 27.41
C GLY A 647 -0.32 6.47 27.01
N THR A 648 -0.22 6.04 25.75
CA THR A 648 -1.01 4.95 25.18
C THR A 648 -0.58 3.58 25.73
N VAL A 649 -1.30 2.53 25.37
CA VAL A 649 -0.89 1.15 25.70
C VAL A 649 0.48 0.82 25.11
N ALA A 650 0.76 1.21 23.87
CA ALA A 650 2.02 0.95 23.19
C ALA A 650 3.24 1.59 23.87
N ASP A 651 3.06 2.76 24.48
CA ASP A 651 4.09 3.45 25.28
C ASP A 651 4.45 2.67 26.56
N ASN A 652 3.56 1.77 26.99
CA ASN A 652 3.65 1.02 28.23
C ASN A 652 3.89 -0.49 28.04
N ILE A 653 4.14 -0.93 26.81
CA ILE A 653 4.65 -2.27 26.52
C ILE A 653 6.19 -2.25 26.60
N ILE A 654 6.75 -3.11 27.44
CA ILE A 654 8.19 -3.18 27.72
C ILE A 654 8.86 -4.48 27.20
N ASP A 655 8.07 -5.49 26.84
CA ASP A 655 8.52 -6.79 26.34
C ASP A 655 7.35 -7.51 25.65
N ALA A 656 7.63 -8.54 24.85
CA ALA A 656 6.62 -9.33 24.15
C ALA A 656 7.14 -10.73 23.81
N LYS A 657 6.20 -11.66 23.59
CA LYS A 657 6.44 -12.93 22.91
C LYS A 657 5.60 -13.02 21.64
N LEU A 658 6.22 -13.49 20.57
CA LEU A 658 5.65 -13.54 19.23
C LEU A 658 6.01 -14.87 18.57
N ILE A 659 5.12 -15.38 17.72
CA ILE A 659 5.42 -16.48 16.81
C ILE A 659 5.49 -15.93 15.39
N ASP A 660 6.63 -16.14 14.74
CA ASP A 660 6.89 -15.64 13.39
C ASP A 660 6.16 -16.45 12.31
N ALA A 661 6.28 -16.03 11.05
CA ALA A 661 5.69 -16.74 9.92
C ALA A 661 6.24 -18.17 9.73
N ASN A 662 7.39 -18.53 10.32
CA ASN A 662 8.00 -19.85 10.26
C ASN A 662 7.60 -20.76 11.42
N GLY A 663 6.93 -20.23 12.46
CA GLY A 663 6.62 -20.95 13.68
C GLY A 663 7.77 -20.94 14.71
N GLN A 664 8.74 -20.05 14.59
CA GLN A 664 9.72 -19.76 15.64
C GLN A 664 9.03 -18.92 16.74
N ILE A 665 9.33 -19.23 18.01
CA ILE A 665 8.88 -18.39 19.13
C ILE A 665 10.03 -17.41 19.38
N LEU A 666 9.71 -16.13 19.40
CA LEU A 666 10.63 -15.02 19.61
C LEU A 666 10.22 -14.25 20.86
N ASP A 667 11.20 -13.91 21.68
CA ASP A 667 11.14 -12.85 22.70
C ASP A 667 11.73 -11.54 22.15
N ARG A 668 11.77 -10.49 22.96
CA ARG A 668 12.27 -9.17 22.52
C ARG A 668 13.70 -9.21 21.99
N GLU A 669 14.59 -9.98 22.61
CA GLU A 669 15.99 -10.11 22.18
C GLU A 669 16.08 -10.80 20.82
N SER A 670 15.41 -11.95 20.67
CA SER A 670 15.45 -12.74 19.43
C SER A 670 14.63 -12.16 18.26
N MET A 671 13.62 -11.31 18.51
CA MET A 671 12.94 -10.55 17.44
C MET A 671 13.67 -9.25 17.06
N GLY A 672 14.49 -8.71 17.95
CA GLY A 672 15.18 -7.43 17.75
C GLY A 672 14.29 -6.19 17.93
N GLU A 673 14.94 -5.05 18.18
CA GLU A 673 14.25 -3.80 18.55
C GLU A 673 13.33 -3.24 17.46
N ASP A 674 13.67 -3.39 16.17
CA ASP A 674 12.83 -2.93 15.06
C ASP A 674 11.49 -3.69 14.98
N HIS A 675 11.52 -5.02 15.21
CA HIS A 675 10.32 -5.86 15.22
C HIS A 675 9.50 -5.60 16.49
N PHE A 676 10.15 -5.45 17.64
CA PHE A 676 9.52 -5.05 18.90
C PHE A 676 8.89 -3.66 18.84
N TRP A 677 9.50 -2.70 18.13
CA TRP A 677 8.90 -1.40 17.84
C TRP A 677 7.68 -1.53 16.94
N ALA A 678 7.79 -2.28 15.83
CA ALA A 678 6.71 -2.43 14.85
C ALA A 678 5.42 -3.04 15.44
N ILE A 679 5.52 -4.01 16.36
CA ILE A 679 4.34 -4.60 17.00
C ILE A 679 3.62 -3.65 17.98
N ARG A 680 4.29 -2.59 18.46
CA ARG A 680 3.73 -1.59 19.40
C ARG A 680 3.03 -0.44 18.65
N GLY A 681 1.98 -0.78 17.90
CA GLY A 681 1.11 0.18 17.21
C GLY A 681 0.96 -0.03 15.69
N GLY A 682 1.82 -0.85 15.07
CA GLY A 682 1.76 -1.13 13.63
C GLY A 682 0.67 -2.12 13.18
N GLY A 683 -0.18 -2.61 14.08
CA GLY A 683 -1.14 -3.69 13.80
C GLY A 683 -0.47 -5.06 13.79
N GLY A 684 -0.50 -5.75 14.94
CA GLY A 684 0.42 -6.85 15.25
C GLY A 684 0.32 -8.07 14.32
N THR A 685 -0.86 -8.31 13.75
CA THR A 685 -1.12 -9.41 12.81
C THR A 685 -0.31 -9.32 11.52
N SER A 686 0.24 -8.15 11.19
CA SER A 686 1.12 -7.95 10.03
C SER A 686 2.54 -8.48 10.28
N PHE A 687 2.91 -8.67 11.55
CA PHE A 687 4.29 -8.93 11.99
C PHE A 687 4.46 -10.29 12.69
N GLY A 688 3.38 -10.97 13.06
CA GLY A 688 3.40 -12.31 13.62
C GLY A 688 2.16 -12.62 14.48
N ILE A 689 2.20 -13.75 15.19
CA ILE A 689 1.17 -14.12 16.18
C ILE A 689 1.71 -13.82 17.57
N ILE A 690 1.33 -12.66 18.11
CA ILE A 690 1.73 -12.24 19.46
C ILE A 690 1.02 -13.14 20.48
N THR A 691 1.77 -13.78 21.37
CA THR A 691 1.24 -14.73 22.37
C THR A 691 1.16 -14.12 23.76
N SER A 692 2.07 -13.20 24.11
CA SER A 692 2.00 -12.45 25.36
C SER A 692 2.70 -11.09 25.29
N TRP A 693 2.24 -10.17 26.13
CA TRP A 693 2.81 -8.85 26.34
C TRP A 693 3.33 -8.72 27.76
N LYS A 694 4.39 -7.92 27.97
CA LYS A 694 4.77 -7.44 29.28
C LYS A 694 4.46 -5.95 29.38
N VAL A 695 3.61 -5.61 30.34
CA VAL A 695 3.14 -4.26 30.60
C VAL A 695 3.92 -3.60 31.74
N LYS A 696 4.11 -2.29 31.65
CA LYS A 696 4.46 -1.40 32.76
C LYS A 696 3.17 -0.91 33.43
N LEU A 697 3.11 -1.00 34.75
CA LEU A 697 2.02 -0.52 35.58
C LEU A 697 2.41 0.83 36.23
N HIS A 698 1.42 1.66 36.51
CA HIS A 698 1.63 3.01 37.09
C HIS A 698 0.95 3.16 38.43
N ASP A 699 1.56 3.98 39.29
CA ASP A 699 0.97 4.36 40.57
C ASP A 699 -0.24 5.28 40.36
N ILE A 700 -1.31 4.99 41.09
CA ILE A 700 -2.52 5.81 41.18
C ILE A 700 -2.96 5.99 42.63
N PRO A 701 -3.67 7.08 42.98
CA PRO A 701 -4.40 7.17 44.24
C PRO A 701 -5.45 6.04 44.34
N GLU A 702 -5.81 5.64 45.57
CA GLU A 702 -6.83 4.59 45.81
C GLU A 702 -8.22 4.99 45.29
N LYS A 703 -8.45 6.30 45.11
CA LYS A 703 -9.65 6.87 44.50
C LYS A 703 -9.28 7.78 43.35
N VAL A 704 -10.09 7.74 42.30
CA VAL A 704 -10.12 8.70 41.19
C VAL A 704 -11.47 9.42 41.21
N THR A 705 -11.51 10.63 40.67
CA THR A 705 -12.77 11.39 40.56
C THR A 705 -13.31 11.30 39.13
N VAL A 706 -14.60 11.02 38.98
CA VAL A 706 -15.30 11.00 37.68
C VAL A 706 -16.51 11.91 37.70
N PHE A 707 -16.90 12.41 36.52
CA PHE A 707 -18.22 13.00 36.29
C PHE A 707 -18.78 12.58 34.93
N ASN A 708 -20.09 12.73 34.76
CA ASN A 708 -20.79 12.55 33.49
C ASN A 708 -21.93 13.57 33.40
N VAL A 709 -21.68 14.67 32.72
CA VAL A 709 -22.54 15.87 32.66
C VAL A 709 -23.13 16.01 31.26
N THR A 710 -24.46 15.96 31.17
CA THR A 710 -25.18 16.15 29.89
C THR A 710 -25.66 17.60 29.75
N ARG A 711 -25.61 18.12 28.51
CA ARG A 711 -26.13 19.43 28.11
C ARG A 711 -26.89 19.30 26.79
N THR A 712 -28.07 19.90 26.70
CA THR A 712 -28.85 20.00 25.45
C THR A 712 -28.50 21.25 24.65
N LEU A 713 -29.03 21.41 23.43
CA LEU A 713 -28.80 22.62 22.62
C LEU A 713 -29.33 23.89 23.32
N GLU A 714 -30.47 23.78 24.00
CA GLU A 714 -31.08 24.85 24.80
C GLU A 714 -30.20 25.22 26.01
N GLN A 715 -29.37 24.28 26.47
CA GLN A 715 -28.35 24.48 27.52
C GLN A 715 -26.97 24.83 26.93
N ASN A 716 -26.93 25.51 25.79
CA ASN A 716 -25.73 25.99 25.10
C ASN A 716 -24.70 24.90 24.71
N ALA A 717 -25.12 23.65 24.49
CA ALA A 717 -24.21 22.55 24.12
C ALA A 717 -23.28 22.89 22.93
N THR A 718 -23.74 23.63 21.92
CA THR A 718 -22.90 24.07 20.79
C THR A 718 -21.68 24.89 21.25
N GLN A 719 -21.88 25.82 22.18
CA GLN A 719 -20.80 26.68 22.69
C GLN A 719 -19.87 25.91 23.63
N LEU A 720 -20.40 24.97 24.42
CA LEU A 720 -19.59 24.11 25.29
C LEU A 720 -18.71 23.15 24.47
N VAL A 721 -19.23 22.53 23.41
CA VAL A 721 -18.45 21.69 22.48
C VAL A 721 -17.43 22.53 21.72
N TYR A 722 -17.78 23.75 21.31
CA TYR A 722 -16.82 24.69 20.72
C TYR A 722 -15.68 25.03 21.69
N LYS A 723 -16.00 25.43 22.93
CA LYS A 723 -15.01 25.77 23.96
C LYS A 723 -14.13 24.58 24.33
N TRP A 724 -14.71 23.38 24.50
CA TRP A 724 -13.99 22.14 24.81
C TRP A 724 -12.84 21.87 23.82
N GLN A 725 -13.06 22.06 22.52
CA GLN A 725 -12.03 21.87 21.48
C GLN A 725 -10.82 22.81 21.62
N HIS A 726 -10.96 23.94 22.31
CA HIS A 726 -9.87 24.93 22.50
C HIS A 726 -9.06 24.72 23.78
N ILE A 727 -9.56 23.91 24.73
CA ILE A 727 -8.96 23.72 26.06
C ILE A 727 -8.49 22.30 26.31
N THR A 728 -9.04 21.30 25.62
CA THR A 728 -8.87 19.88 26.00
C THR A 728 -7.41 19.42 25.91
N ASP A 729 -6.62 20.02 25.01
CA ASP A 729 -5.17 19.83 24.85
C ASP A 729 -4.32 20.56 25.91
N LYS A 730 -4.92 21.44 26.73
CA LYS A 730 -4.22 22.39 27.63
C LYS A 730 -4.54 22.24 29.12
N VAL A 731 -5.55 21.45 29.47
CA VAL A 731 -5.86 21.14 30.89
C VAL A 731 -4.78 20.25 31.52
N ASP A 732 -4.79 20.16 32.84
CA ASP A 732 -3.85 19.36 33.64
C ASP A 732 -3.75 17.89 33.18
N ASP A 733 -2.54 17.30 33.24
CA ASP A 733 -2.26 15.93 32.79
C ASP A 733 -3.05 14.85 33.54
N ASN A 734 -3.51 15.14 34.75
CA ASN A 734 -4.40 14.26 35.51
C ASN A 734 -5.83 14.21 34.95
N LEU A 735 -6.20 15.11 34.02
CA LEU A 735 -7.58 15.31 33.54
C LEU A 735 -7.79 14.88 32.08
N LEU A 736 -8.35 13.68 31.86
CA LEU A 736 -8.81 13.27 30.53
C LEU A 736 -10.30 13.62 30.31
N LEU A 737 -10.56 14.84 29.84
CA LEU A 737 -11.90 15.32 29.52
C LEU A 737 -12.34 14.94 28.09
N ARG A 738 -13.36 14.09 27.96
CA ARG A 738 -13.95 13.68 26.66
C ARG A 738 -15.35 14.28 26.47
N SER A 739 -15.81 14.32 25.21
CA SER A 739 -17.18 14.73 24.87
C SER A 739 -17.82 13.75 23.88
N ASN A 740 -18.94 13.14 24.25
CA ASN A 740 -19.74 12.30 23.34
C ASN A 740 -21.03 13.02 22.96
N ILE A 741 -21.38 12.97 21.69
CA ILE A 741 -22.47 13.76 21.12
C ILE A 741 -23.46 12.83 20.43
N SER A 742 -24.66 12.72 21.01
CA SER A 742 -25.69 11.77 20.60
C SER A 742 -27.02 12.46 20.29
N SER A 743 -27.84 11.84 19.44
CA SER A 743 -29.25 12.21 19.28
C SER A 743 -30.18 11.04 19.59
N PRO A 744 -30.58 10.89 20.88
CA PRO A 744 -31.62 9.93 21.22
C PRO A 744 -32.96 10.35 20.59
N PHE A 745 -33.64 9.41 19.95
CA PHE A 745 -35.03 9.57 19.53
C PHE A 745 -35.95 9.19 20.69
N LYS A 746 -36.78 10.12 21.17
CA LYS A 746 -37.75 9.87 22.25
C LYS A 746 -39.06 10.60 21.96
N ARG A 747 -40.19 9.90 22.11
CA ARG A 747 -41.55 10.45 21.98
C ARG A 747 -41.78 11.23 20.66
N GLY A 748 -41.26 10.73 19.53
CA GLY A 748 -41.42 11.35 18.21
C GLY A 748 -40.51 12.56 17.92
N GLN A 749 -39.62 12.93 18.84
CA GLN A 749 -38.65 14.01 18.62
C GLN A 749 -37.21 13.56 18.84
N ARG A 750 -36.30 14.24 18.14
CA ARG A 750 -34.85 14.17 18.35
C ARG A 750 -34.41 15.33 19.23
N SER A 751 -33.81 15.02 20.37
CA SER A 751 -32.96 15.97 21.08
C SER A 751 -31.49 15.71 20.71
N ILE A 752 -30.64 16.73 20.83
CA ILE A 752 -29.18 16.60 20.65
C ILE A 752 -28.52 16.87 21.98
N HIS A 753 -27.76 15.90 22.46
CA HIS A 753 -27.13 15.90 23.78
C HIS A 753 -25.60 15.87 23.61
N ALA A 754 -24.91 16.86 24.17
CA ALA A 754 -23.47 16.79 24.41
C ALA A 754 -23.24 16.26 25.83
N ILE A 755 -22.44 15.22 25.95
CA ILE A 755 -22.14 14.49 27.18
C ILE A 755 -20.66 14.68 27.47
N PHE A 756 -20.34 15.49 28.47
CA PHE A 756 -18.97 15.71 28.93
C PHE A 756 -18.67 14.76 30.07
N PHE A 757 -17.60 13.98 29.96
CA PHE A 757 -17.21 13.03 30.98
C PHE A 757 -15.70 12.99 31.14
N THR A 758 -15.25 12.74 32.37
CA THR A 758 -13.83 12.74 32.70
C THR A 758 -13.49 11.62 33.64
N MET A 759 -12.23 11.20 33.60
CA MET A 759 -11.57 10.54 34.72
C MET A 759 -10.39 11.41 35.15
N PHE A 760 -10.39 11.80 36.42
CA PHE A 760 -9.37 12.63 37.03
C PHE A 760 -8.54 11.83 38.04
N VAL A 761 -7.22 11.84 37.88
CA VAL A 761 -6.28 11.10 38.74
C VAL A 761 -5.93 11.92 39.99
N GLY A 762 -6.96 12.25 40.77
CA GLY A 762 -6.89 13.07 41.99
C GLY A 762 -8.25 13.22 42.66
N GLY A 763 -8.32 14.06 43.69
CA GLY A 763 -9.51 14.28 44.52
C GLY A 763 -10.54 15.25 43.92
N VAL A 764 -11.75 15.26 44.47
CA VAL A 764 -12.85 16.09 43.94
C VAL A 764 -12.57 17.59 44.00
N ASP A 765 -11.92 18.08 45.06
CA ASP A 765 -11.67 19.52 45.22
C ASP A 765 -10.57 20.03 44.27
N GLU A 766 -9.60 19.18 43.92
CA GLU A 766 -8.59 19.44 42.88
C GLU A 766 -9.23 19.49 41.49
N LEU A 767 -10.12 18.53 41.18
CA LEU A 767 -10.88 18.51 39.92
C LEU A 767 -11.73 19.77 39.76
N LEU A 768 -12.45 20.19 40.81
CA LEU A 768 -13.27 21.40 40.79
C LEU A 768 -12.42 22.67 40.63
N HIS A 769 -11.20 22.70 41.18
CA HIS A 769 -10.27 23.81 40.96
C HIS A 769 -9.83 23.91 39.50
N GLU A 770 -9.36 22.81 38.90
CA GLU A 770 -8.92 22.80 37.50
C GLU A 770 -10.09 23.07 36.53
N MET A 771 -11.28 22.53 36.80
CA MET A 771 -12.47 22.80 35.99
C MET A 771 -12.95 24.26 36.10
N LYS A 772 -12.87 24.91 37.26
CA LYS A 772 -13.15 26.35 37.40
C LYS A 772 -12.14 27.23 36.67
N LYS A 773 -10.87 26.81 36.61
CA LYS A 773 -9.78 27.50 35.91
C LYS A 773 -9.89 27.35 34.40
N SER A 774 -10.14 26.14 33.91
CA SER A 774 -9.98 25.78 32.50
C SER A 774 -11.29 25.61 31.73
N PHE A 775 -12.42 25.29 32.40
CA PHE A 775 -13.74 25.17 31.78
C PHE A 775 -14.92 25.61 32.68
N PRO A 776 -14.89 26.83 33.25
CA PRO A 776 -15.94 27.28 34.16
C PRO A 776 -17.34 27.27 33.53
N GLU A 777 -17.45 27.43 32.22
CA GLU A 777 -18.73 27.47 31.50
C GLU A 777 -19.50 26.14 31.54
N LEU A 778 -18.85 25.01 31.82
CA LEU A 778 -19.56 23.74 32.00
C LEU A 778 -20.47 23.76 33.24
N GLY A 779 -20.14 24.58 34.24
CA GLY A 779 -20.89 24.70 35.49
C GLY A 779 -20.85 23.44 36.34
N LEU A 780 -19.69 22.78 36.43
CA LEU A 780 -19.50 21.55 37.20
C LEU A 780 -19.54 21.84 38.71
N MET A 781 -20.40 21.11 39.42
CA MET A 781 -20.57 21.22 40.87
C MET A 781 -20.04 19.97 41.60
N LYS A 782 -19.93 20.02 42.93
CA LYS A 782 -19.37 18.91 43.74
C LYS A 782 -20.28 17.68 43.69
N GLU A 783 -21.58 17.90 43.51
CA GLU A 783 -22.64 16.90 43.42
C GLU A 783 -22.64 16.15 42.08
N ASP A 784 -22.05 16.73 41.02
CA ASP A 784 -21.83 16.07 39.72
C ASP A 784 -20.66 15.07 39.75
N CYS A 785 -19.80 15.18 40.77
CA CYS A 785 -18.55 14.45 40.88
C CYS A 785 -18.69 13.23 41.80
N ILE A 786 -18.05 12.12 41.43
CA ILE A 786 -18.05 10.89 42.21
C ILE A 786 -16.61 10.40 42.38
N GLU A 787 -16.16 10.28 43.64
CA GLU A 787 -14.92 9.59 43.95
C GLU A 787 -15.17 8.08 44.09
N MET A 788 -14.39 7.28 43.37
CA MET A 788 -14.48 5.81 43.38
C MET A 788 -13.10 5.19 43.12
N SER A 789 -12.92 3.89 43.36
CA SER A 789 -11.68 3.23 42.96
C SER A 789 -11.54 3.21 41.43
N TRP A 790 -10.30 3.15 40.94
CA TRP A 790 -10.04 3.15 39.49
C TRP A 790 -10.69 1.97 38.75
N ILE A 791 -10.86 0.80 39.38
CA ILE A 791 -11.56 -0.31 38.71
C ILE A 791 -13.07 -0.07 38.60
N GLU A 792 -13.68 0.61 39.58
CA GLU A 792 -15.09 1.00 39.51
C GLU A 792 -15.34 2.07 38.43
N SER A 793 -14.36 2.93 38.14
CA SER A 793 -14.51 3.94 37.08
C SER A 793 -14.61 3.30 35.68
N ILE A 794 -13.93 2.17 35.43
CA ILE A 794 -14.08 1.42 34.18
C ILE A 794 -15.53 0.92 34.00
N ILE A 795 -16.16 0.46 35.08
CA ILE A 795 -17.57 0.03 35.08
C ILE A 795 -18.48 1.24 34.85
N PHE A 796 -18.18 2.38 35.47
CA PHE A 796 -18.95 3.64 35.35
C PHE A 796 -19.00 4.18 33.91
N PHE A 797 -17.90 4.12 33.15
CA PHE A 797 -17.90 4.59 31.75
C PHE A 797 -18.53 3.59 30.76
N TYR A 798 -18.74 2.33 31.15
CA TYR A 798 -19.25 1.32 30.23
C TYR A 798 -20.79 1.29 30.19
N ILE A 799 -21.35 1.59 29.01
CA ILE A 799 -22.80 1.63 28.80
C ILE A 799 -23.39 0.21 28.93
N GLY A 800 -23.97 -0.09 30.08
CA GLY A 800 -24.71 -1.33 30.32
C GLY A 800 -24.73 -1.81 31.76
N PHE A 801 -23.81 -1.36 32.62
CA PHE A 801 -23.75 -1.76 34.02
C PHE A 801 -24.47 -0.76 34.94
N PRO A 802 -25.40 -1.22 35.81
CA PRO A 802 -25.96 -0.39 36.87
C PRO A 802 -24.88 0.14 37.83
N LYS A 803 -25.12 1.31 38.43
CA LYS A 803 -24.28 1.84 39.52
C LYS A 803 -24.23 0.83 40.67
N GLY A 804 -23.03 0.51 41.16
CA GLY A 804 -22.81 -0.50 42.21
C GLY A 804 -22.65 -1.94 41.71
N THR A 805 -22.51 -2.17 40.40
CA THR A 805 -22.16 -3.50 39.85
C THR A 805 -20.77 -3.92 40.34
N SER A 806 -20.62 -5.18 40.79
CA SER A 806 -19.32 -5.72 41.23
C SER A 806 -18.27 -5.74 40.10
N PRO A 807 -17.00 -5.43 40.38
CA PRO A 807 -15.88 -5.64 39.45
C PRO A 807 -15.76 -7.05 38.86
N ASP A 808 -16.33 -8.08 39.50
CA ASP A 808 -16.36 -9.46 38.96
C ASP A 808 -17.00 -9.53 37.57
N VAL A 809 -17.86 -8.55 37.22
CA VAL A 809 -18.46 -8.44 35.89
C VAL A 809 -17.43 -8.30 34.76
N LEU A 810 -16.24 -7.76 35.07
CA LEU A 810 -15.13 -7.58 34.14
C LEU A 810 -14.47 -8.91 33.73
N LEU A 811 -14.70 -10.00 34.49
CA LEU A 811 -14.27 -11.36 34.15
C LEU A 811 -15.21 -12.07 33.17
N ASN A 812 -16.44 -11.55 32.98
CA ASN A 812 -17.44 -12.22 32.17
C ASN A 812 -17.43 -11.73 30.72
N TRP A 813 -16.75 -12.51 29.87
CA TRP A 813 -16.63 -12.33 28.43
C TRP A 813 -17.99 -12.17 27.70
N ASN A 814 -19.06 -12.77 28.23
CA ASN A 814 -20.37 -12.88 27.57
C ASN A 814 -21.36 -11.78 27.98
N THR A 815 -20.93 -10.78 28.77
CA THR A 815 -21.83 -9.72 29.31
C THR A 815 -22.45 -8.81 28.27
N THR A 816 -21.92 -8.73 27.04
CA THR A 816 -22.37 -7.77 26.02
C THR A 816 -23.10 -8.37 24.81
N THR A 817 -23.14 -9.70 24.67
CA THR A 817 -23.62 -10.38 23.45
C THR A 817 -25.12 -10.21 23.16
N LYS A 818 -25.91 -9.64 24.09
CA LYS A 818 -27.35 -9.42 23.93
C LYS A 818 -27.77 -8.12 23.24
N LYS A 819 -26.86 -7.17 22.97
CA LYS A 819 -27.18 -6.00 22.12
C LYS A 819 -26.46 -6.11 20.78
N GLN A 820 -27.21 -6.59 19.80
CA GLN A 820 -26.81 -6.63 18.40
C GLN A 820 -26.74 -5.21 17.85
N PHE A 821 -25.54 -4.78 17.43
CA PHE A 821 -25.34 -3.47 16.80
C PHE A 821 -24.91 -3.61 15.33
N TYR A 822 -25.63 -2.91 14.46
CA TYR A 822 -25.26 -2.69 13.07
C TYR A 822 -24.70 -1.28 12.96
N PHE A 823 -23.38 -1.12 12.82
CA PHE A 823 -22.78 0.21 12.78
C PHE A 823 -21.63 0.34 11.78
N LYS A 824 -21.28 1.59 11.47
CA LYS A 824 -20.09 1.94 10.67
C LYS A 824 -19.41 3.13 11.33
N GLY A 825 -18.21 2.90 11.87
CA GLY A 825 -17.36 3.96 12.41
C GLY A 825 -16.51 4.64 11.33
N LYS A 826 -16.10 5.86 11.62
CA LYS A 826 -14.96 6.56 11.03
C LYS A 826 -14.24 7.32 12.16
N LEU A 827 -12.96 7.59 11.98
CA LEU A 827 -12.16 8.46 12.84
C LEU A 827 -11.43 9.48 11.97
N ASP A 828 -11.07 10.61 12.57
CA ASP A 828 -10.29 11.68 11.93
C ASP A 828 -9.53 12.46 13.02
N TYR A 829 -8.48 13.19 12.64
CA TYR A 829 -7.66 13.99 13.55
C TYR A 829 -7.91 15.48 13.32
N VAL A 830 -8.54 16.13 14.30
CA VAL A 830 -8.94 17.54 14.21
C VAL A 830 -7.74 18.45 14.53
N GLN A 831 -7.10 19.00 13.50
CA GLN A 831 -5.98 19.97 13.66
C GLN A 831 -6.46 21.41 13.93
N HIS A 832 -7.70 21.73 13.55
CA HIS A 832 -8.30 23.05 13.72
C HIS A 832 -9.73 22.87 14.27
N PRO A 833 -10.10 23.51 15.40
CA PRO A 833 -11.43 23.38 15.99
C PRO A 833 -12.57 23.65 15.01
N ILE A 834 -13.58 22.77 15.03
CA ILE A 834 -14.77 22.87 14.21
C ILE A 834 -15.52 24.14 14.62
N SER A 835 -15.63 25.10 13.69
CA SER A 835 -16.37 26.35 13.91
C SER A 835 -17.81 26.12 14.36
N ILE A 836 -18.39 27.09 15.09
CA ILE A 836 -19.80 27.06 15.54
C ILE A 836 -20.76 26.74 14.37
N LYS A 837 -20.58 27.39 13.22
CA LYS A 837 -21.38 27.12 12.00
C LYS A 837 -21.22 25.67 11.47
N GLY A 838 -20.04 25.08 11.67
CA GLY A 838 -19.78 23.67 11.37
C GLY A 838 -20.52 22.73 12.31
N LEU A 839 -20.48 23.00 13.63
CA LEU A 839 -21.26 22.26 14.63
C LEU A 839 -22.76 22.37 14.37
N GLU A 840 -23.28 23.56 14.05
CA GLU A 840 -24.67 23.77 13.61
C GLU A 840 -25.02 23.01 12.34
N GLY A 841 -24.06 22.84 11.41
CA GLY A 841 -24.20 21.97 10.25
C GLY A 841 -24.39 20.50 10.66
N ILE A 842 -23.60 20.02 11.62
CA ILE A 842 -23.73 18.66 12.19
C ILE A 842 -25.09 18.49 12.88
N TRP A 843 -25.57 19.48 13.63
CA TRP A 843 -26.92 19.47 14.24
C TRP A 843 -28.03 19.31 13.21
N LYS A 844 -27.93 20.03 12.09
CA LYS A 844 -28.88 19.91 10.96
C LYS A 844 -28.81 18.56 10.26
N LEU A 845 -27.69 17.83 10.34
CA LEU A 845 -27.59 16.45 9.83
C LEU A 845 -28.18 15.43 10.80
N TYR A 846 -27.95 15.59 12.10
CA TYR A 846 -28.54 14.74 13.15
C TYR A 846 -30.08 14.75 13.07
N ASN A 847 -30.68 15.92 12.84
CA ASN A 847 -32.14 16.07 12.69
C ASN A 847 -32.72 15.45 11.39
N LYS A 848 -31.88 15.03 10.44
CA LYS A 848 -32.32 14.35 9.19
C LYS A 848 -32.30 12.82 9.29
N LEU A 849 -31.89 12.25 10.43
CA LEU A 849 -31.86 10.81 10.63
C LEU A 849 -33.27 10.25 10.82
N GLY A 850 -33.66 9.27 10.01
CA GLY A 850 -34.92 8.53 10.17
C GLY A 850 -35.02 7.84 11.53
N GLU A 851 -36.23 7.54 12.00
CA GLU A 851 -36.54 7.20 13.40
C GLU A 851 -35.66 6.08 13.99
N ASN A 852 -35.40 5.04 13.20
CA ASN A 852 -34.61 3.86 13.60
C ASN A 852 -33.09 4.03 13.43
N ALA A 853 -32.60 5.21 13.02
CA ALA A 853 -31.17 5.50 12.87
C ALA A 853 -30.61 6.29 14.06
N GLY A 854 -29.40 5.93 14.49
CA GLY A 854 -28.63 6.66 15.49
C GLY A 854 -27.27 7.06 14.93
N VAL A 855 -26.76 8.21 15.37
CA VAL A 855 -25.37 8.64 15.16
C VAL A 855 -24.82 9.15 16.49
N GLU A 856 -23.58 8.77 16.75
CA GLU A 856 -22.78 9.24 17.87
C GLU A 856 -21.45 9.79 17.33
N LEU A 857 -21.06 10.97 17.79
CA LEU A 857 -19.75 11.56 17.52
C LEU A 857 -18.99 11.61 18.84
N GLN A 858 -17.87 10.92 18.91
CA GLN A 858 -17.01 10.90 20.09
C GLN A 858 -15.80 11.78 19.86
N PHE A 859 -15.58 12.72 20.77
CA PHE A 859 -14.44 13.62 20.78
C PHE A 859 -13.53 13.27 21.95
N SER A 860 -12.24 13.20 21.67
CA SER A 860 -11.17 12.90 22.62
C SER A 860 -10.04 13.91 22.39
N PRO A 861 -9.30 14.34 23.44
CA PRO A 861 -8.06 15.10 23.27
C PRO A 861 -6.98 14.30 22.53
#